data_AF-A0A5N5SVM1-F1
#
_entry.id   AF-A0A5N5SVM1-F1
#
_cell.length_a   1.000
_cell.length_b   1.000
_cell.length_c   1.000
_cell.angle_alpha   90.00
_cell.angle_beta   90.00
_cell.angle_gamma   90.00
#
_symmetry.space_group_name_H-M   'P 1'
#
loop_
_entity.id
_entity.type
_entity.pdbx_description
1 polymer ?
#
loop_
_entity_poly.entity_id
_entity_poly.type
_entity_poly.pdbx_seq_one_letter_code
_entity_poly.pdbx_strand_id
1 'polypeptide(L)'
;MLSFTESICRVGSRSQNERLIPYQINNLLYQKRGIPQFSEDNSTPYHNTRMKIKELTGEIENITNIIEVIKYEIGILNIESFEVFSSIIPAFFKQFILKNSMTYFLTNNYNHIPYCCNAENFYHIENKTFDNEKWDDDDELDEEMRMFEDHHRKLDEGGYADSNYGRNKCVTFEIHLKKLEDCVKSTKSIVDKFYLENLLNDLKNTLQEYQNMQFTVQECKILQKQFLRNLNFVDRFKLYNFWKFQLVENYKKKISELENEVCQLNNSLLSQKDLVYLDIMKNVHVVGMTTTAAAQHNNILRDLAPPIVIVEEAAEIMESHVVTSLSSKCKHLILIGDHQQLKPKPNVHELGSKYNLDKSFFERMVNNGIVYHTLEYQHRMRPSISNLLVPTIYKNLKDHESVFSYPDVKGVKKNLFFIDHKVYESPPVQEFQSYENPHEAKFLLGLCRHFLYQDYTNDDITILTPYLGQFRLFKKLQKGSEFDKCRGVRICVLDNYQGEESNIILLSLVRSNEEKKVGFMKIENRVNVALSRAKHGMFIIGNMSQMAEASELWKEINKKLIDGSNIGPELHLDCYCHPSKVITIKSYEEFLQKSPEGGCELPCTVALPKCGHNCPMQYCHGFDRGHLHFRCVERCLKTCELGHHCPEKCFEKCPPCRVLVDKVLPCGHTHNMRCFIPPVDYNCPTIVEKILPVCKHSLNVACYKNIYDVKCKEPCTIRLDCGHKCNLNCHPTDDPNHEKYLCQAPCERIPKNCEFDHKCLKPCSRFCGICLTLIDRQLKCGHLLKNVKCGIPENALKCENKCERILDCGHICPKLCYQKCGDCIEKVSKVVPGCKHTVDVPCSVLPNENLCLGKCVKRLPCGHQCTMKCYQKCSSKCMHLVESSIHCPKNHRLQILCHINQSIDKLATNPQGLKMKYT
;
A
#
# COMPACT_ATOMS: atom_id res chain seq x y z
N MET A 1 -42.13 -14.58 32.30
CA MET A 1 -41.59 -13.60 31.34
C MET A 1 -41.53 -12.25 32.05
N LEU A 2 -40.35 -11.66 32.19
CA LEU A 2 -40.11 -10.47 33.03
C LEU A 2 -40.11 -9.20 32.15
N SER A 3 -40.85 -8.18 32.57
CA SER A 3 -41.21 -6.98 31.77
C SER A 3 -40.31 -5.77 32.04
N PHE A 4 -39.01 -5.90 31.81
CA PHE A 4 -38.01 -4.83 31.75
C PHE A 4 -36.76 -5.40 31.04
N THR A 5 -36.17 -4.63 30.12
CA THR A 5 -35.06 -4.93 29.17
C THR A 5 -34.64 -6.41 29.02
N GLU A 6 -34.76 -6.96 27.81
CA GLU A 6 -34.30 -8.33 27.46
C GLU A 6 -32.75 -8.48 27.47
N SER A 7 -32.03 -7.51 28.02
CA SER A 7 -30.60 -7.31 27.77
C SER A 7 -29.73 -7.97 28.85
N ILE A 8 -28.86 -8.89 28.45
CA ILE A 8 -27.83 -9.53 29.27
C ILE A 8 -26.56 -8.67 29.24
N CYS A 9 -26.01 -8.33 30.40
CA CYS A 9 -24.67 -7.72 30.46
C CYS A 9 -23.62 -8.79 30.74
N ARG A 10 -22.69 -8.98 29.81
CA ARG A 10 -21.51 -9.86 29.97
C ARG A 10 -20.30 -9.01 30.31
N VAL A 11 -19.73 -9.24 31.48
CA VAL A 11 -18.54 -8.58 32.01
C VAL A 11 -17.42 -9.63 32.09
N GLY A 12 -16.26 -9.35 31.54
CA GLY A 12 -15.13 -10.29 31.61
C GLY A 12 -13.87 -9.71 30.99
N SER A 13 -12.83 -10.52 30.84
CA SER A 13 -11.65 -10.12 30.07
C SER A 13 -11.98 -9.98 28.56
N ARG A 14 -11.07 -9.32 27.82
CA ARG A 14 -11.14 -9.21 26.35
C ARG A 14 -11.07 -10.63 25.77
N SER A 15 -12.19 -11.11 25.24
CA SER A 15 -12.24 -12.45 24.65
C SER A 15 -11.67 -12.42 23.23
N GLN A 16 -10.81 -13.39 22.91
CA GLN A 16 -10.36 -13.65 21.54
C GLN A 16 -11.37 -14.46 20.72
N ASN A 17 -12.48 -14.90 21.32
CA ASN A 17 -13.49 -15.66 20.62
C ASN A 17 -14.23 -14.77 19.62
N GLU A 18 -14.07 -15.06 18.32
CA GLU A 18 -14.71 -14.32 17.23
C GLU A 18 -16.22 -14.24 17.35
N ARG A 19 -16.88 -15.22 17.99
CA ARG A 19 -18.33 -15.20 18.22
C ARG A 19 -18.77 -14.14 19.23
N LEU A 20 -17.86 -13.70 20.11
CA LEU A 20 -18.13 -12.66 21.10
C LEU A 20 -17.82 -11.25 20.59
N ILE A 21 -17.03 -11.13 19.51
CA ILE A 21 -16.69 -9.85 18.87
C ILE A 21 -17.94 -9.01 18.54
N PRO A 22 -19.02 -9.54 17.92
CA PRO A 22 -20.23 -8.77 17.61
C PRO A 22 -20.89 -8.08 18.80
N TYR A 23 -20.76 -8.65 20.00
CA TYR A 23 -21.45 -8.16 21.20
C TYR A 23 -20.60 -7.17 22.01
N GLN A 24 -19.34 -6.96 21.64
CA GLN A 24 -18.49 -5.97 22.30
C GLN A 24 -19.05 -4.57 22.04
N ILE A 25 -19.10 -3.75 23.09
CA ILE A 25 -19.58 -2.36 23.03
C ILE A 25 -19.02 -1.58 21.82
N ASN A 26 -17.74 -1.76 21.49
CA ASN A 26 -17.09 -1.10 20.36
C ASN A 26 -17.62 -1.59 19.01
N ASN A 27 -17.87 -2.89 18.84
CA ASN A 27 -18.36 -3.46 17.58
C ASN A 27 -19.86 -3.23 17.36
N LEU A 28 -20.62 -3.05 18.44
CA LEU A 28 -22.01 -2.58 18.36
C LEU A 28 -22.10 -1.18 17.72
N LEU A 29 -21.05 -0.36 17.83
CA LEU A 29 -20.95 0.91 17.07
C LEU A 29 -20.73 0.67 15.57
N TYR A 30 -19.93 -0.35 15.20
CA TYR A 30 -19.52 -0.63 13.82
C TYR A 30 -20.61 -1.26 12.94
N GLN A 31 -21.49 -2.10 13.48
CA GLN A 31 -22.52 -2.82 12.72
C GLN A 31 -23.61 -1.90 12.12
N LYS A 32 -23.49 -0.58 12.30
CA LYS A 32 -24.53 0.41 12.07
C LYS A 32 -24.50 1.10 10.70
N ARG A 33 -23.77 0.59 9.70
CA ARG A 33 -23.72 1.13 8.31
C ARG A 33 -25.09 1.16 7.57
N GLY A 34 -26.25 0.96 8.22
CA GLY A 34 -27.53 0.85 7.50
C GLY A 34 -28.85 0.94 8.29
N ILE A 35 -28.94 1.51 9.50
CA ILE A 35 -30.22 1.62 10.23
C ILE A 35 -30.64 3.09 10.43
N PRO A 36 -31.80 3.55 9.89
CA PRO A 36 -32.17 4.98 9.81
C PRO A 36 -32.86 5.59 11.05
N GLN A 37 -32.87 4.93 12.20
CA GLN A 37 -33.74 5.30 13.34
C GLN A 37 -32.98 5.46 14.66
N PHE A 38 -31.93 6.28 14.67
CA PHE A 38 -31.37 6.76 15.94
C PHE A 38 -31.53 8.28 16.01
N SER A 39 -31.98 8.76 17.17
CA SER A 39 -32.41 10.15 17.36
C SER A 39 -31.25 11.12 17.12
N GLU A 40 -31.43 12.05 16.19
CA GLU A 40 -30.59 13.24 16.00
C GLU A 40 -30.40 14.03 17.32
N ASP A 41 -31.27 13.80 18.30
CA ASP A 41 -31.37 14.48 19.59
C ASP A 41 -30.10 14.39 20.46
N ASN A 42 -29.38 13.26 20.47
CA ASN A 42 -28.21 13.06 21.36
C ASN A 42 -26.85 13.16 20.63
N SER A 43 -26.80 12.90 19.32
CA SER A 43 -25.56 12.98 18.53
C SER A 43 -25.17 14.41 18.18
N THR A 44 -26.14 15.29 17.94
CA THR A 44 -25.92 16.68 17.54
C THR A 44 -25.28 17.52 18.67
N PRO A 45 -25.75 17.44 19.94
CA PRO A 45 -25.09 18.13 21.05
C PRO A 45 -23.65 17.66 21.26
N TYR A 46 -23.39 16.35 21.17
CA TYR A 46 -22.05 15.77 21.26
C TYR A 46 -21.09 16.35 20.22
N HIS A 47 -21.52 16.38 18.95
CA HIS A 47 -20.72 16.93 17.86
C HIS A 47 -20.43 18.42 18.06
N ASN A 48 -21.45 19.20 18.42
CA ASN A 48 -21.31 20.64 18.67
C ASN A 48 -20.34 20.94 19.82
N THR A 49 -20.44 20.22 20.94
CA THR A 49 -19.54 20.38 22.08
C THR A 49 -18.09 20.01 21.70
N ARG A 50 -17.87 18.92 20.96
CA ARG A 50 -16.53 18.52 20.47
C ARG A 50 -15.93 19.57 19.53
N MET A 51 -16.73 20.12 18.61
CA MET A 51 -16.28 21.19 17.71
C MET A 51 -15.91 22.46 18.48
N LYS A 52 -16.67 22.80 19.52
CA LYS A 52 -16.36 23.95 20.39
C LYS A 52 -15.05 23.76 21.16
N ILE A 53 -14.80 22.55 21.69
CA ILE A 53 -13.53 22.22 22.34
C ILE A 53 -12.37 22.40 21.38
N LYS A 54 -12.49 21.86 20.15
CA LYS A 54 -11.45 22.01 19.12
C LYS A 54 -11.15 23.48 18.78
N GLU A 55 -12.19 24.32 18.69
CA GLU A 55 -12.05 25.76 18.48
C GLU A 55 -11.26 26.43 19.62
N LEU A 56 -11.62 26.14 20.88
CA LEU A 56 -10.96 26.73 22.07
C LEU A 56 -9.51 26.24 22.25
N THR A 57 -9.24 24.96 21.99
CA THR A 57 -7.88 24.41 22.03
C THR A 57 -6.99 25.09 20.97
N GLY A 58 -7.53 25.32 19.77
CA GLY A 58 -6.82 26.08 18.73
C GLY A 58 -6.55 27.54 19.16
N GLU A 59 -7.46 28.18 19.91
CA GLU A 59 -7.22 29.50 20.48
C GLU A 59 -6.11 29.48 21.55
N ILE A 60 -6.08 28.47 22.43
CA ILE A 60 -5.02 28.30 23.44
C ILE A 60 -3.64 28.13 22.78
N GLU A 61 -3.55 27.28 21.75
CA GLU A 61 -2.31 27.09 20.98
C GLU A 61 -1.85 28.40 20.34
N ASN A 62 -2.77 29.15 19.73
CA ASN A 62 -2.45 30.45 19.14
C ASN A 62 -1.91 31.44 20.18
N ILE A 63 -2.54 31.55 21.35
CA ILE A 63 -2.07 32.42 22.43
C ILE A 63 -0.71 31.94 22.99
N THR A 64 -0.48 30.62 23.05
CA THR A 64 0.79 30.03 23.48
C THR A 64 1.92 30.44 22.53
N ASN A 65 1.69 30.32 21.22
CA ASN A 65 2.63 30.79 20.19
C ASN A 65 2.92 32.30 20.32
N ILE A 66 1.88 33.12 20.58
CA ILE A 66 2.03 34.54 20.86
C ILE A 66 2.95 34.79 22.07
N ILE A 67 2.77 34.06 23.17
CA ILE A 67 3.63 34.17 24.36
C ILE A 67 5.08 33.80 24.04
N GLU A 68 5.31 32.74 23.27
CA GLU A 68 6.64 32.33 22.85
C GLU A 68 7.34 33.39 21.99
N VAL A 69 6.62 33.94 21.00
CA VAL A 69 7.10 35.04 20.16
C VAL A 69 7.50 36.24 21.02
N ILE A 70 6.64 36.64 21.97
CA ILE A 70 6.96 37.74 22.88
C ILE A 70 8.20 37.41 23.72
N LYS A 71 8.32 36.21 24.29
CA LYS A 71 9.44 35.86 25.18
C LYS A 71 10.78 35.72 24.46
N TYR A 72 10.81 35.04 23.32
CA TYR A 72 12.05 34.55 22.72
C TYR A 72 12.48 35.31 21.46
N GLU A 73 11.58 35.99 20.74
CA GLU A 73 12.00 36.81 19.61
C GLU A 73 12.65 38.13 20.08
N ILE A 74 13.75 38.50 19.43
CA ILE A 74 14.58 39.66 19.77
C ILE A 74 14.17 40.82 18.86
N GLY A 75 13.47 41.80 19.44
CA GLY A 75 12.91 42.94 18.73
C GLY A 75 12.10 43.89 19.63
N ILE A 76 11.70 45.01 19.05
CA ILE A 76 10.85 46.03 19.68
C ILE A 76 9.42 45.83 19.19
N LEU A 77 8.50 45.54 20.12
CA LEU A 77 7.08 45.38 19.84
C LEU A 77 6.45 46.72 19.48
N ASN A 78 5.57 46.71 18.48
CA ASN A 78 4.74 47.86 18.14
C ASN A 78 3.72 48.10 19.27
N ILE A 79 3.30 49.35 19.44
CA ILE A 79 2.30 49.74 20.44
C ILE A 79 0.96 49.01 20.26
N GLU A 80 0.57 48.69 19.03
CA GLU A 80 -0.63 47.91 18.71
C GLU A 80 -0.67 46.56 19.44
N SER A 81 0.48 45.91 19.62
CA SER A 81 0.60 44.64 20.35
C SER A 81 0.17 44.75 21.81
N PHE A 82 0.28 45.93 22.41
CA PHE A 82 -0.14 46.21 23.78
C PHE A 82 -1.59 46.70 23.86
N GLU A 83 -2.22 47.08 22.74
CA GLU A 83 -3.60 47.56 22.73
C GLU A 83 -4.64 46.45 22.90
N VAL A 84 -4.24 45.19 22.70
CA VAL A 84 -5.07 44.00 22.98
C VAL A 84 -5.58 44.03 24.43
N PHE A 85 -4.80 44.62 25.35
CA PHE A 85 -5.23 44.88 26.73
C PHE A 85 -5.02 46.36 27.07
N SER A 86 -6.13 47.11 27.08
CA SER A 86 -6.17 48.58 27.22
C SER A 86 -5.53 49.16 28.49
N SER A 87 -5.10 48.33 29.43
CA SER A 87 -4.58 48.71 30.76
C SER A 87 -3.06 48.61 30.92
N ILE A 88 -2.31 48.19 29.89
CA ILE A 88 -0.86 47.93 30.05
C ILE A 88 -0.04 49.23 30.02
N ILE A 89 -0.24 50.08 29.01
CA ILE A 89 0.51 51.32 28.84
C ILE A 89 -0.36 52.51 29.30
N PRO A 90 0.08 53.32 30.29
CA PRO A 90 -0.66 54.49 30.72
C PRO A 90 -0.88 55.49 29.57
N ALA A 91 -2.03 56.18 29.56
CA ALA A 91 -2.47 57.06 28.47
C ALA A 91 -1.43 58.12 28.05
N PHE A 92 -0.70 58.68 29.01
CA PHE A 92 0.35 59.66 28.77
C PHE A 92 1.50 59.09 27.91
N PHE A 93 2.03 57.91 28.26
CA PHE A 93 3.07 57.24 27.48
C PHE A 93 2.55 56.77 26.14
N LYS A 94 1.31 56.27 26.10
CA LYS A 94 0.63 55.86 24.86
C LYS A 94 0.56 57.01 23.85
N GLN A 95 0.13 58.19 24.27
CA GLN A 95 0.05 59.36 23.39
C GLN A 95 1.43 59.78 22.86
N PHE A 96 2.48 59.67 23.69
CA PHE A 96 3.84 59.98 23.27
C PHE A 96 4.40 58.96 22.26
N ILE A 97 4.20 57.67 22.51
CA ILE A 97 4.67 56.57 21.65
C ILE A 97 3.93 56.58 20.32
N LEU A 98 2.62 56.82 20.29
CA LEU A 98 1.87 56.96 19.03
C LEU A 98 2.39 58.13 18.16
N LYS A 99 2.90 59.19 18.79
CA LYS A 99 3.41 60.37 18.08
C LYS A 99 4.86 60.19 17.58
N ASN A 100 5.70 59.43 18.30
CA ASN A 100 7.14 59.37 18.03
C ASN A 100 7.71 57.95 17.77
N SER A 101 6.92 56.89 17.95
CA SER A 101 7.28 55.46 17.89
C SER A 101 7.85 54.85 19.19
N MET A 102 7.75 53.52 19.34
CA MET A 102 8.28 52.76 20.48
C MET A 102 9.81 52.72 20.44
N THR A 103 10.40 52.62 19.25
CA THR A 103 11.85 52.68 19.08
C THR A 103 12.38 54.01 19.56
N TYR A 104 11.74 55.12 19.20
CA TYR A 104 12.18 56.45 19.65
C TYR A 104 12.07 56.60 21.17
N PHE A 105 10.99 56.08 21.76
CA PHE A 105 10.84 56.04 23.21
C PHE A 105 12.02 55.34 23.87
N LEU A 106 12.41 54.16 23.40
CA LEU A 106 13.50 53.37 24.00
C LEU A 106 14.89 53.96 23.77
N THR A 107 15.17 54.42 22.56
CA THR A 107 16.54 54.70 22.12
C THR A 107 16.92 56.17 22.15
N ASN A 108 15.94 57.08 22.15
CA ASN A 108 16.12 58.53 22.21
C ASN A 108 17.01 59.13 21.09
N ASN A 109 17.36 58.35 20.05
CA ASN A 109 18.40 58.71 19.07
C ASN A 109 18.13 58.29 17.62
N TYR A 110 16.95 57.75 17.29
CA TYR A 110 16.65 57.34 15.90
C TYR A 110 15.43 58.09 15.36
N ASN A 111 15.66 59.24 14.72
CA ASN A 111 14.63 59.92 13.90
C ASN A 111 14.66 59.49 12.42
N HIS A 112 15.59 58.62 12.02
CA HIS A 112 15.67 58.11 10.64
C HIS A 112 16.03 56.63 10.63
N ILE A 113 15.02 55.77 10.76
CA ILE A 113 15.09 54.41 10.25
C ILE A 113 14.72 54.50 8.76
N PRO A 114 15.53 53.99 7.82
CA PRO A 114 15.17 53.99 6.40
C PRO A 114 13.83 53.27 6.20
N TYR A 115 12.97 53.81 5.33
CA TYR A 115 11.62 53.27 5.03
C TYR A 115 11.62 51.78 4.62
N CYS A 116 12.77 51.21 4.24
CA CYS A 116 12.92 49.78 3.93
C CYS A 116 12.86 48.85 5.15
N CYS A 117 12.80 49.37 6.38
CA CYS A 117 12.65 48.60 7.61
C CYS A 117 11.21 48.60 8.16
N ASN A 118 10.29 49.40 7.61
CA ASN A 118 8.87 49.40 7.99
C ASN A 118 8.20 48.14 7.42
N ALA A 119 8.36 47.00 8.11
CA ALA A 119 7.69 45.78 7.73
C ALA A 119 6.26 45.77 8.29
N GLU A 120 5.29 46.15 7.47
CA GLU A 120 3.94 45.59 7.61
C GLU A 120 4.07 44.07 7.42
N ASN A 121 4.01 43.30 8.50
CA ASN A 121 3.61 41.89 8.43
C ASN A 121 2.80 41.57 9.68
N PHE A 122 1.52 41.30 9.45
CA PHE A 122 0.68 40.54 10.36
C PHE A 122 1.31 39.16 10.55
N TYR A 123 1.52 38.72 11.80
CA TYR A 123 1.62 37.28 12.06
C TYR A 123 0.20 36.71 11.96
N HIS A 124 -0.24 36.46 10.72
CA HIS A 124 -1.28 35.49 10.46
C HIS A 124 -0.61 34.12 10.45
N ILE A 125 -0.88 33.32 11.47
CA ILE A 125 -0.67 31.89 11.35
C ILE A 125 -1.83 31.43 10.46
N GLU A 126 -1.56 31.26 9.16
CA GLU A 126 -2.46 30.47 8.31
C GLU A 126 -2.66 29.13 9.01
N ASN A 127 -3.92 28.75 9.23
CA ASN A 127 -4.29 27.41 9.66
C ASN A 127 -3.71 26.43 8.63
N LYS A 128 -2.47 25.96 8.85
CA LYS A 128 -2.09 24.65 8.35
C LYS A 128 -3.04 23.70 9.03
N THR A 129 -3.94 23.12 8.23
CA THR A 129 -4.57 21.85 8.57
C THR A 129 -3.44 20.88 8.90
N PHE A 130 -3.12 20.79 10.18
CA PHE A 130 -2.33 19.71 10.70
C PHE A 130 -3.30 18.66 11.19
N ASP A 131 -3.29 17.55 10.46
CA ASP A 131 -3.41 16.24 11.08
C ASP A 131 -2.35 16.17 12.19
N ASN A 132 -2.77 16.48 13.42
CA ASN A 132 -2.00 16.15 14.60
C ASN A 132 -2.53 14.82 15.11
N GLU A 133 -1.89 13.75 14.63
CA GLU A 133 -1.46 12.67 15.51
C GLU A 133 -0.57 13.30 16.60
N LYS A 134 -1.07 13.27 17.84
CA LYS A 134 -0.36 13.27 19.14
C LYS A 134 -1.08 14.09 20.21
N TRP A 135 -2.14 13.47 20.73
CA TRP A 135 -2.35 13.35 22.17
C TRP A 135 -2.25 11.85 22.50
N ASP A 136 -1.01 11.34 22.43
CA ASP A 136 -0.65 9.95 22.76
C ASP A 136 -0.60 9.78 24.29
N ASP A 137 -1.76 9.80 24.96
CA ASP A 137 -1.87 9.20 26.31
C ASP A 137 -3.19 8.42 26.52
N ASP A 138 -3.98 8.18 25.47
CA ASP A 138 -5.16 7.29 25.50
C ASP A 138 -5.36 6.56 24.14
N ASP A 139 -4.28 5.96 23.63
CA ASP A 139 -4.16 5.33 22.29
C ASP A 139 -5.13 4.18 21.94
N GLU A 140 -6.04 3.75 22.83
CA GLU A 140 -7.14 2.83 22.45
C GLU A 140 -8.46 3.56 22.12
N LEU A 141 -8.65 4.83 22.51
CA LEU A 141 -9.96 5.51 22.44
C LEU A 141 -10.17 6.36 21.17
N ASP A 142 -9.11 6.80 20.49
CA ASP A 142 -9.21 7.73 19.36
C ASP A 142 -9.34 7.05 17.99
N GLU A 143 -8.88 5.81 17.82
CA GLU A 143 -9.19 5.00 16.62
C GLU A 143 -10.67 4.58 16.59
N GLU A 144 -11.27 4.33 17.75
CA GLU A 144 -12.64 3.84 17.93
C GLU A 144 -13.72 4.80 17.41
N MET A 145 -13.41 6.10 17.31
CA MET A 145 -14.38 7.15 16.99
C MET A 145 -14.11 7.89 15.68
N ARG A 146 -12.86 7.89 15.17
CA ARG A 146 -12.54 8.37 13.80
C ARG A 146 -13.37 7.64 12.73
N MET A 147 -13.74 6.38 12.98
CA MET A 147 -14.57 5.58 12.07
C MET A 147 -16.07 5.90 12.12
N PHE A 148 -16.56 6.52 13.22
CA PHE A 148 -17.95 6.99 13.35
C PHE A 148 -18.14 8.36 12.67
N GLU A 149 -17.11 9.20 12.68
CA GLU A 149 -17.09 10.55 12.08
C GLU A 149 -17.21 10.56 10.54
N ASP A 150 -16.72 9.51 9.88
CA ASP A 150 -16.71 9.39 8.41
C ASP A 150 -18.13 9.30 7.80
N HIS A 151 -19.13 8.95 8.63
CA HIS A 151 -20.53 8.90 8.22
C HIS A 151 -21.24 10.26 8.26
N HIS A 152 -20.85 11.16 9.18
CA HIS A 152 -21.43 12.51 9.27
C HIS A 152 -20.77 13.52 8.34
N ARG A 153 -19.47 13.33 7.98
CA ARG A 153 -18.82 14.13 6.93
C ARG A 153 -19.54 14.06 5.57
N LYS A 154 -20.24 12.96 5.27
CA LYS A 154 -20.95 12.76 3.98
C LYS A 154 -22.34 13.37 3.94
N LEU A 155 -22.87 13.85 5.07
CA LEU A 155 -24.16 14.56 5.12
C LEU A 155 -23.99 16.09 5.09
N ASP A 156 -22.78 16.60 5.30
CA ASP A 156 -22.43 18.04 5.29
C ASP A 156 -21.71 18.49 4.00
N GLU A 157 -21.98 17.89 2.83
CA GLU A 157 -21.60 18.48 1.52
C GLU A 157 -22.53 19.64 1.11
N GLY A 158 -23.32 20.16 2.05
CA GLY A 158 -24.25 21.27 1.89
C GLY A 158 -23.78 22.55 2.59
N GLY A 159 -22.69 23.14 2.10
CA GLY A 159 -22.42 24.58 2.23
C GLY A 159 -22.41 25.17 3.65
N TYR A 160 -21.30 25.02 4.37
CA TYR A 160 -20.96 26.02 5.39
C TYR A 160 -20.24 27.19 4.73
N ALA A 161 -21.02 28.25 4.55
CA ALA A 161 -20.55 29.56 4.16
C ALA A 161 -19.47 30.03 5.13
N ASP A 162 -18.35 30.44 4.53
CA ASP A 162 -17.25 31.20 5.11
C ASP A 162 -17.80 32.44 5.84
N SER A 163 -18.18 32.26 7.10
CA SER A 163 -18.73 33.32 7.94
C SER A 163 -17.59 33.99 8.68
N ASN A 164 -16.99 35.02 8.08
CA ASN A 164 -16.43 36.21 8.72
C ASN A 164 -16.13 36.13 10.24
N TYR A 165 -15.21 35.26 10.68
CA TYR A 165 -14.77 35.23 12.07
C TYR A 165 -13.53 36.11 12.26
N GLY A 166 -13.76 37.27 12.89
CA GLY A 166 -12.82 37.95 13.77
C GLY A 166 -11.57 38.56 13.14
N ARG A 167 -11.63 39.87 12.87
CA ARG A 167 -10.45 40.71 12.65
C ARG A 167 -9.35 40.47 13.72
N ASN A 168 -8.21 39.98 13.24
CA ASN A 168 -6.81 40.22 13.65
C ASN A 168 -6.53 40.51 15.14
N LYS A 169 -6.00 39.51 15.88
CA LYS A 169 -5.16 39.71 17.06
C LYS A 169 -3.75 39.21 16.74
N CYS A 170 -2.91 40.09 16.18
CA CYS A 170 -1.53 39.78 15.82
C CYS A 170 -0.57 40.54 16.73
N VAL A 171 0.52 39.90 17.15
CA VAL A 171 1.69 40.62 17.67
C VAL A 171 2.45 41.19 16.49
N THR A 172 2.82 42.46 16.55
CA THR A 172 3.57 43.16 15.52
C THR A 172 4.83 43.77 16.12
N PHE A 173 5.92 43.76 15.34
CA PHE A 173 7.21 44.33 15.73
C PHE A 173 7.45 45.61 14.95
N GLU A 174 7.83 46.68 15.67
CA GLU A 174 8.34 47.90 15.06
C GLU A 174 9.78 47.70 14.54
N ILE A 175 10.58 46.89 15.24
CA ILE A 175 11.89 46.40 14.77
C ILE A 175 12.01 44.91 15.07
N HIS A 176 12.32 44.11 14.05
CA HIS A 176 12.59 42.68 14.17
C HIS A 176 14.00 42.35 13.68
N LEU A 177 14.91 41.94 14.58
CA LEU A 177 16.33 41.78 14.24
C LEU A 177 16.58 40.81 13.09
N LYS A 178 15.91 39.65 13.05
CA LYS A 178 16.07 38.65 11.97
C LYS A 178 15.73 39.21 10.57
N LYS A 179 14.68 40.03 10.48
CA LYS A 179 14.31 40.67 9.20
C LYS A 179 15.30 41.76 8.83
N LEU A 180 15.83 42.47 9.82
CA LEU A 180 16.88 43.46 9.59
C LEU A 180 18.18 42.79 9.10
N GLU A 181 18.53 41.62 9.64
CA GLU A 181 19.62 40.76 9.13
C GLU A 181 19.36 40.33 7.67
N ASP A 182 18.13 39.95 7.32
CA ASP A 182 17.78 39.55 5.95
C ASP A 182 17.77 40.75 4.98
N CYS A 183 17.31 41.92 5.41
CA CYS A 183 17.39 43.16 4.66
C CYS A 183 18.85 43.55 4.36
N VAL A 184 19.74 43.47 5.35
CA VAL A 184 21.19 43.68 5.18
C VAL A 184 21.77 42.75 4.12
N LYS A 185 21.42 41.46 4.14
CA LYS A 185 21.89 40.48 3.14
C LYS A 185 21.40 40.83 1.73
N SER A 186 20.16 41.31 1.61
CA SER A 186 19.52 41.63 0.32
C SER A 186 19.94 42.98 -0.29
N THR A 187 20.56 43.87 0.49
CA THR A 187 20.90 45.24 0.05
C THR A 187 22.12 45.23 -0.87
N LYS A 188 21.97 45.79 -2.08
CA LYS A 188 23.03 45.83 -3.11
C LYS A 188 23.94 47.06 -3.04
N SER A 189 23.46 48.16 -2.47
CA SER A 189 24.23 49.40 -2.28
C SER A 189 25.23 49.22 -1.15
N ILE A 190 26.52 49.45 -1.42
CA ILE A 190 27.60 49.30 -0.43
C ILE A 190 27.43 50.29 0.72
N VAL A 191 27.01 51.52 0.43
CA VAL A 191 26.82 52.58 1.43
C VAL A 191 25.63 52.26 2.35
N ASP A 192 24.50 51.85 1.76
CA ASP A 192 23.30 51.49 2.54
C ASP A 192 23.53 50.22 3.34
N LYS A 193 24.26 49.25 2.78
CA LYS A 193 24.62 48.02 3.49
C LYS A 193 25.52 48.29 4.69
N PHE A 194 26.56 49.13 4.55
CA PHE A 194 27.42 49.52 5.67
C PHE A 194 26.64 50.27 6.76
N TYR A 195 25.72 51.14 6.38
CA TYR A 195 24.84 51.82 7.33
C TYR A 195 23.92 50.84 8.06
N LEU A 196 23.27 49.91 7.35
CA LEU A 196 22.38 48.91 7.94
C LEU A 196 23.13 47.89 8.80
N GLU A 197 24.36 47.52 8.46
CA GLU A 197 25.21 46.63 9.27
C GLU A 197 25.60 47.28 10.61
N ASN A 198 25.96 48.57 10.60
CA ASN A 198 26.23 49.31 11.84
C ASN A 198 24.96 49.45 12.69
N LEU A 199 23.84 49.82 12.07
CA LEU A 199 22.54 49.89 12.74
C LEU A 199 22.12 48.54 13.35
N LEU A 200 22.33 47.44 12.62
CA LEU A 200 22.06 46.09 13.10
C LEU A 200 22.91 45.75 14.32
N ASN A 201 24.23 46.03 14.25
CA ASN A 201 25.15 45.75 15.35
C ASN A 201 24.82 46.57 16.59
N ASP A 202 24.52 47.86 16.44
CA ASP A 202 24.13 48.75 17.54
C ASP A 202 22.82 48.28 18.20
N LEU A 203 21.80 47.97 17.41
CA LEU A 203 20.53 47.45 17.91
C LEU A 203 20.67 46.07 18.54
N LYS A 204 21.50 45.19 17.98
CA LYS A 204 21.74 43.84 18.50
C LYS A 204 22.44 43.90 19.85
N ASN A 205 23.49 44.71 19.98
CA ASN A 205 24.19 44.92 21.25
C ASN A 205 23.25 45.53 22.31
N THR A 206 22.50 46.58 21.92
CA THR A 206 21.55 47.24 22.82
C THR A 206 20.43 46.30 23.26
N LEU A 207 19.78 45.58 22.34
CA LEU A 207 18.71 44.67 22.70
C LEU A 207 19.22 43.49 23.53
N GLN A 208 20.39 42.94 23.21
CA GLN A 208 20.98 41.86 24.02
C GLN A 208 21.30 42.30 25.45
N GLU A 209 21.79 43.52 25.64
CA GLU A 209 22.13 44.06 26.95
C GLU A 209 20.88 44.37 27.80
N TYR A 210 19.82 44.92 27.19
CA TYR A 210 18.67 45.47 27.94
C TYR A 210 17.38 44.63 27.87
N GLN A 211 17.24 43.63 26.97
CA GLN A 211 16.02 42.82 26.84
C GLN A 211 15.74 41.91 28.05
N ASN A 212 16.78 41.49 28.76
CA ASN A 212 16.68 40.64 29.95
C ASN A 212 17.00 41.41 31.24
N MET A 213 16.95 42.73 31.19
CA MET A 213 17.22 43.57 32.35
C MET A 213 16.22 43.30 33.46
N GLN A 214 16.74 43.03 34.66
CA GLN A 214 15.91 42.83 35.84
C GLN A 214 15.23 44.14 36.27
N PHE A 215 13.96 44.04 36.65
CA PHE A 215 13.18 45.13 37.20
C PHE A 215 12.32 44.60 38.35
N THR A 216 11.90 45.49 39.25
CA THR A 216 10.88 45.17 40.25
C THR A 216 9.55 45.84 39.91
N VAL A 217 8.44 45.16 40.21
CA VAL A 217 7.08 45.71 39.95
C VAL A 217 6.86 47.05 40.67
N GLN A 218 7.43 47.24 41.86
CA GLN A 218 7.31 48.48 42.63
C GLN A 218 8.08 49.63 41.97
N GLU A 219 9.30 49.38 41.50
CA GLU A 219 10.12 50.34 40.78
C GLU A 219 9.43 50.83 39.50
N CYS A 220 8.93 49.91 38.66
CA CYS A 220 8.23 50.27 37.44
C CYS A 220 6.94 51.07 37.70
N LYS A 221 6.20 50.77 38.79
CA LYS A 221 5.03 51.57 39.20
C LYS A 221 5.38 53.00 39.62
N ILE A 222 6.59 53.22 40.16
CA ILE A 222 7.09 54.56 40.49
C ILE A 222 7.50 55.28 39.19
N LEU A 223 8.24 54.60 38.31
CA LEU A 223 8.67 55.15 37.01
C LEU A 223 7.48 55.57 36.13
N GLN A 224 6.37 54.82 36.16
CA GLN A 224 5.13 55.18 35.45
C GLN A 224 4.48 56.50 35.92
N LYS A 225 4.83 57.00 37.11
CA LYS A 225 4.32 58.28 37.66
C LYS A 225 5.24 59.47 37.39
N GLN A 226 6.43 59.25 36.83
CA GLN A 226 7.39 60.31 36.55
C GLN A 226 7.15 60.94 35.18
N PHE A 227 7.53 62.21 35.03
CA PHE A 227 7.53 62.88 33.74
C PHE A 227 8.60 62.29 32.81
N LEU A 228 8.29 62.19 31.51
CA LEU A 228 9.16 61.65 30.45
C LEU A 228 10.60 62.21 30.44
N ARG A 229 10.77 63.49 30.83
CA ARG A 229 12.09 64.16 30.89
C ARG A 229 13.01 63.61 31.98
N ASN A 230 12.46 62.95 33.00
CA ASN A 230 13.20 62.43 34.13
C ASN A 230 13.57 60.95 33.98
N LEU A 231 13.10 60.29 32.91
CA LEU A 231 13.39 58.88 32.63
C LEU A 231 14.66 58.77 31.78
N ASN A 232 15.70 58.16 32.34
CA ASN A 232 16.91 57.83 31.60
C ASN A 232 16.69 56.61 30.68
N PHE A 233 17.68 56.30 29.85
CA PHE A 233 17.62 55.20 28.89
C PHE A 233 17.28 53.85 29.55
N VAL A 234 17.91 53.55 30.69
CA VAL A 234 17.73 52.31 31.45
C VAL A 234 16.29 52.20 31.99
N ASP A 235 15.75 53.30 32.53
CA ASP A 235 14.40 53.34 33.10
C ASP A 235 13.31 53.09 32.04
N ARG A 236 13.53 53.53 30.80
CA ARG A 236 12.60 53.30 29.69
C ARG A 236 12.57 51.83 29.26
N PHE A 237 13.72 51.16 29.22
CA PHE A 237 13.79 49.72 28.97
C PHE A 237 13.19 48.89 30.11
N LYS A 238 13.37 49.31 31.37
CA LYS A 238 12.67 48.69 32.52
C LYS A 238 11.15 48.80 32.39
N LEU A 239 10.63 49.97 31.98
CA LEU A 239 9.19 50.16 31.73
C LEU A 239 8.68 49.30 30.58
N TYR A 240 9.42 49.20 29.48
CA TYR A 240 9.05 48.36 28.35
C TYR A 240 9.03 46.87 28.70
N ASN A 241 10.06 46.37 29.40
CA ASN A 241 10.09 44.98 29.87
C ASN A 241 8.97 44.70 30.88
N PHE A 242 8.61 45.68 31.71
CA PHE A 242 7.45 45.60 32.60
C PHE A 242 6.12 45.51 31.83
N TRP A 243 5.92 46.33 30.79
CA TRP A 243 4.73 46.23 29.93
C TRP A 243 4.67 44.90 29.18
N LYS A 244 5.81 44.40 28.70
CA LYS A 244 5.94 43.10 28.04
C LYS A 244 5.61 41.95 29.00
N PHE A 245 6.07 42.04 30.25
CA PHE A 245 5.69 41.12 31.33
C PHE A 245 4.18 41.17 31.61
N GLN A 246 3.58 42.35 31.73
CA GLN A 246 2.13 42.50 31.92
C GLN A 246 1.31 41.94 30.75
N LEU A 247 1.80 42.10 29.52
CA LEU A 247 1.19 41.51 28.32
C LEU A 247 1.17 39.98 28.39
N VAL A 248 2.32 39.37 28.71
CA VAL A 248 2.42 37.91 28.88
C VAL A 248 1.53 37.41 30.02
N GLU A 249 1.50 38.10 31.16
CA GLU A 249 0.64 37.71 32.29
C GLU A 249 -0.85 37.81 31.97
N ASN A 250 -1.28 38.79 31.17
CA ASN A 250 -2.67 38.87 30.72
C ASN A 250 -3.04 37.76 29.73
N TYR A 251 -2.13 37.39 28.81
CA TYR A 251 -2.35 36.23 27.94
C TYR A 251 -2.38 34.92 28.71
N LYS A 252 -1.52 34.72 29.72
CA LYS A 252 -1.58 33.55 30.61
C LYS A 252 -2.90 33.45 31.36
N LYS A 253 -3.43 34.57 31.88
CA LYS A 253 -4.76 34.61 32.48
C LYS A 253 -5.83 34.19 31.48
N LYS A 254 -5.74 34.68 30.24
CA LYS A 254 -6.68 34.30 29.18
C LYS A 254 -6.61 32.81 28.83
N ILE A 255 -5.41 32.22 28.77
CA ILE A 255 -5.23 30.77 28.63
C ILE A 255 -5.93 30.04 29.77
N SER A 256 -5.70 30.45 31.02
CA SER A 256 -6.32 29.80 32.18
C SER A 256 -7.86 29.87 32.15
N GLU A 257 -8.44 30.98 31.67
CA GLU A 257 -9.89 31.08 31.44
C GLU A 257 -10.38 30.08 30.39
N LEU A 258 -9.68 29.99 29.24
CA LEU A 258 -10.03 29.06 28.16
C LEU A 258 -9.85 27.59 28.57
N GLU A 259 -8.78 27.26 29.30
CA GLU A 259 -8.54 25.92 29.84
C GLU A 259 -9.65 25.49 30.80
N ASN A 260 -10.14 26.40 31.65
CA ASN A 260 -11.27 26.13 32.51
C ASN A 260 -12.57 25.86 31.71
N GLU A 261 -12.81 26.62 30.64
CA GLU A 261 -13.95 26.40 29.74
C GLU A 261 -13.84 25.04 29.02
N VAL A 262 -12.66 24.71 28.48
CA VAL A 262 -12.37 23.41 27.86
C VAL A 262 -12.60 22.26 28.86
N CYS A 263 -12.13 22.41 30.10
CA CYS A 263 -12.33 21.41 31.15
C CYS A 263 -13.84 21.18 31.44
N GLN A 264 -14.63 22.25 31.53
CA GLN A 264 -16.09 22.15 31.71
C GLN A 264 -16.79 21.48 30.52
N LEU A 265 -16.39 21.84 29.29
CA LEU A 265 -16.93 21.24 28.08
C LEU A 265 -16.52 19.77 27.93
N ASN A 266 -15.30 19.39 28.31
CA ASN A 266 -14.85 17.99 28.30
C ASN A 266 -15.69 17.12 29.24
N ASN A 267 -15.99 17.60 30.46
CA ASN A 267 -16.88 16.89 31.37
C ASN A 267 -18.30 16.72 30.80
N SER A 268 -18.80 17.75 30.10
CA SER A 268 -20.09 17.70 29.42
C SER A 268 -20.06 16.74 28.23
N LEU A 269 -18.95 16.71 27.48
CA LEU A 269 -18.74 15.83 26.33
C LEU A 269 -18.72 14.36 26.75
N LEU A 270 -18.04 14.02 27.86
CA LEU A 270 -18.05 12.68 28.43
C LEU A 270 -19.47 12.23 28.79
N SER A 271 -20.24 13.11 29.42
CA SER A 271 -21.63 12.83 29.78
C SER A 271 -22.53 12.62 28.55
N GLN A 272 -22.33 13.43 27.50
CA GLN A 272 -23.03 13.25 26.22
C GLN A 272 -22.61 11.95 25.51
N LYS A 273 -21.32 11.58 25.59
CA LYS A 273 -20.80 10.31 25.07
C LYS A 273 -21.50 9.12 25.73
N ASP A 274 -21.63 9.15 27.06
CA ASP A 274 -22.33 8.12 27.83
C ASP A 274 -23.80 7.97 27.40
N LEU A 275 -24.50 9.07 27.11
CA LEU A 275 -25.88 9.04 26.62
C LEU A 275 -26.00 8.36 25.24
N VAL A 276 -25.05 8.63 24.34
CA VAL A 276 -25.02 7.98 23.02
C VAL A 276 -24.80 6.46 23.17
N TYR A 277 -23.85 6.05 23.99
CA TYR A 277 -23.62 4.62 24.29
C TYR A 277 -24.85 3.95 24.89
N LEU A 278 -25.47 4.61 25.86
CA LEU A 278 -26.66 4.12 26.54
C LEU A 278 -27.83 3.88 25.58
N ASP A 279 -28.06 4.80 24.65
CA ASP A 279 -29.11 4.66 23.64
C ASP A 279 -28.88 3.46 22.73
N ILE A 280 -27.61 3.20 22.37
CA ILE A 280 -27.23 2.01 21.59
C ILE A 280 -27.44 0.73 22.41
N MET A 281 -26.98 0.72 23.66
CA MET A 281 -27.08 -0.46 24.54
C MET A 281 -28.53 -0.84 24.86
N LYS A 282 -29.44 0.13 24.94
CA LYS A 282 -30.87 -0.14 25.17
C LYS A 282 -31.51 -0.98 24.06
N ASN A 283 -30.97 -0.92 22.85
CA ASN A 283 -31.53 -1.57 21.66
C ASN A 283 -30.90 -2.94 21.36
N VAL A 284 -30.07 -3.48 22.25
CA VAL A 284 -29.39 -4.78 22.05
C VAL A 284 -29.71 -5.77 23.17
N HIS A 285 -29.76 -7.07 22.82
CA HIS A 285 -30.04 -8.15 23.78
C HIS A 285 -28.81 -8.57 24.60
N VAL A 286 -27.60 -8.33 24.11
CA VAL A 286 -26.37 -8.66 24.86
C VAL A 286 -25.38 -7.53 24.71
N VAL A 287 -24.91 -7.01 25.85
CA VAL A 287 -23.84 -6.03 25.92
C VAL A 287 -22.61 -6.70 26.52
N GLY A 288 -21.55 -6.82 25.73
CA GLY A 288 -20.25 -7.30 26.17
C GLY A 288 -19.33 -6.14 26.52
N MET A 289 -18.77 -6.17 27.73
CA MET A 289 -17.80 -5.17 28.21
C MET A 289 -16.66 -5.81 28.99
N THR A 290 -15.52 -5.13 29.02
CA THR A 290 -14.41 -5.51 29.90
C THR A 290 -14.71 -5.11 31.34
N THR A 291 -14.02 -5.71 32.32
CA THR A 291 -14.14 -5.31 33.73
C THR A 291 -13.75 -3.86 33.98
N THR A 292 -12.74 -3.36 33.26
CA THR A 292 -12.32 -1.96 33.30
C THR A 292 -13.36 -1.04 32.68
N ALA A 293 -13.91 -1.41 31.51
CA ALA A 293 -14.99 -0.65 30.88
C ALA A 293 -16.25 -0.61 31.76
N ALA A 294 -16.59 -1.72 32.42
CA ALA A 294 -17.71 -1.76 33.36
C ALA A 294 -17.50 -0.81 34.56
N ALA A 295 -16.27 -0.70 35.07
CA ALA A 295 -15.93 0.23 36.13
C ALA A 295 -15.94 1.69 35.67
N GLN A 296 -15.39 1.98 34.49
CA GLN A 296 -15.36 3.32 33.88
C GLN A 296 -16.78 3.82 33.56
N HIS A 297 -17.61 2.96 32.98
CA HIS A 297 -18.97 3.27 32.54
C HIS A 297 -20.04 2.84 33.56
N ASN A 298 -19.76 3.01 34.86
CA ASN A 298 -20.71 2.67 35.93
C ASN A 298 -22.05 3.41 35.76
N ASN A 299 -22.01 4.67 35.33
CA ASN A 299 -23.22 5.47 35.09
C ASN A 299 -24.10 4.83 34.00
N ILE A 300 -23.49 4.42 32.88
CA ILE A 300 -24.20 3.71 31.81
C ILE A 300 -24.82 2.42 32.31
N LEU A 301 -24.07 1.61 33.08
CA LEU A 301 -24.59 0.35 33.64
C LEU A 301 -25.74 0.57 34.63
N ARG A 302 -25.66 1.63 35.42
CA ARG A 302 -26.71 2.01 36.37
C ARG A 302 -28.00 2.38 35.65
N ASP A 303 -27.88 3.13 34.56
CA ASP A 303 -29.04 3.62 33.80
C ASP A 303 -29.59 2.56 32.82
N LEU A 304 -28.71 1.73 32.23
CA LEU A 304 -29.08 0.54 31.45
C LEU A 304 -29.81 -0.48 32.34
N ALA A 305 -29.40 -0.56 33.61
CA ALA A 305 -30.03 -1.34 34.65
C ALA A 305 -30.26 -2.82 34.27
N PRO A 306 -29.22 -3.55 33.83
CA PRO A 306 -29.38 -4.91 33.31
C PRO A 306 -29.90 -5.86 34.41
N PRO A 307 -30.94 -6.66 34.13
CA PRO A 307 -31.50 -7.58 35.12
C PRO A 307 -30.67 -8.85 35.29
N ILE A 308 -29.86 -9.21 34.30
CA ILE A 308 -28.96 -10.36 34.32
C ILE A 308 -27.54 -9.86 34.04
N VAL A 309 -26.62 -10.18 34.93
CA VAL A 309 -25.19 -9.89 34.78
C VAL A 309 -24.41 -11.20 34.84
N ILE A 310 -23.62 -11.46 33.80
CA ILE A 310 -22.72 -12.61 33.71
C ILE A 310 -21.28 -12.10 33.84
N VAL A 311 -20.55 -12.64 34.81
CA VAL A 311 -19.14 -12.32 35.03
C VAL A 311 -18.29 -13.54 34.72
N GLU A 312 -17.49 -13.47 33.67
CA GLU A 312 -16.53 -14.51 33.28
C GLU A 312 -15.16 -14.25 33.92
N GLU A 313 -14.40 -15.32 34.19
CA GLU A 313 -13.13 -15.28 34.94
C GLU A 313 -13.30 -14.57 36.31
N ALA A 314 -14.48 -14.73 36.94
CA ALA A 314 -14.86 -14.05 38.18
C ALA A 314 -13.90 -14.28 39.34
N ALA A 315 -13.13 -15.38 39.29
CA ALA A 315 -12.11 -15.70 40.28
C ALA A 315 -10.86 -14.80 40.19
N GLU A 316 -10.57 -14.24 39.02
CA GLU A 316 -9.42 -13.35 38.76
C GLU A 316 -9.80 -11.86 38.94
N ILE A 317 -11.10 -11.55 39.05
CA ILE A 317 -11.60 -10.18 39.08
C ILE A 317 -11.69 -9.66 40.52
N MET A 318 -11.16 -8.45 40.76
CA MET A 318 -11.28 -7.76 42.04
C MET A 318 -12.75 -7.59 42.41
N GLU A 319 -13.09 -7.80 43.69
CA GLU A 319 -14.45 -7.66 44.18
C GLU A 319 -15.06 -6.30 43.87
N SER A 320 -14.28 -5.22 43.99
CA SER A 320 -14.70 -3.85 43.67
C SER A 320 -15.24 -3.74 42.24
N HIS A 321 -14.58 -4.34 41.25
CA HIS A 321 -14.99 -4.30 39.85
C HIS A 321 -16.29 -5.06 39.59
N VAL A 322 -16.50 -6.19 40.28
CA VAL A 322 -17.78 -6.93 40.19
C VAL A 322 -18.90 -6.08 40.77
N VAL A 323 -18.72 -5.53 41.97
CA VAL A 323 -19.74 -4.72 42.65
C VAL A 323 -20.11 -3.48 41.85
N THR A 324 -19.14 -2.78 41.24
CA THR A 324 -19.41 -1.61 40.39
C THR A 324 -20.18 -1.95 39.12
N SER A 325 -20.15 -3.21 38.68
CA SER A 325 -20.88 -3.67 37.51
C SER A 325 -22.36 -3.98 37.79
N LEU A 326 -22.78 -3.99 39.05
CA LEU A 326 -24.15 -4.32 39.46
C LEU A 326 -24.99 -3.05 39.59
N SER A 327 -26.20 -3.10 39.03
CA SER A 327 -27.23 -2.08 39.27
C SER A 327 -28.19 -2.53 40.37
N SER A 328 -28.93 -1.58 40.95
CA SER A 328 -30.03 -1.88 41.89
C SER A 328 -31.16 -2.70 41.29
N LYS A 329 -31.17 -2.88 39.95
CA LYS A 329 -32.14 -3.69 39.21
C LYS A 329 -31.63 -5.09 38.84
N CYS A 330 -30.36 -5.41 39.12
CA CYS A 330 -29.83 -6.75 38.87
C CYS A 330 -30.59 -7.79 39.72
N LYS A 331 -31.19 -8.78 39.05
CA LYS A 331 -31.98 -9.86 39.67
C LYS A 331 -31.26 -11.20 39.64
N HIS A 332 -30.38 -11.41 38.66
CA HIS A 332 -29.63 -12.64 38.50
C HIS A 332 -28.17 -12.32 38.19
N LEU A 333 -27.28 -12.68 39.11
CA LEU A 333 -25.83 -12.59 38.95
C LEU A 333 -25.27 -14.00 38.73
N ILE A 334 -24.59 -14.20 37.59
CA ILE A 334 -23.92 -15.47 37.25
C ILE A 334 -22.42 -15.21 37.29
N LEU A 335 -21.71 -15.92 38.16
CA LEU A 335 -20.26 -15.83 38.27
C LEU A 335 -19.63 -17.13 37.77
N ILE A 336 -18.78 -17.03 36.76
CA ILE A 336 -18.07 -18.16 36.18
C ILE A 336 -16.59 -17.93 36.42
N GLY A 337 -15.93 -18.83 37.14
CA GLY A 337 -14.51 -18.71 37.43
C GLY A 337 -13.96 -19.92 38.16
N ASP A 338 -12.64 -19.92 38.34
CA ASP A 338 -11.91 -20.98 39.04
C ASP A 338 -10.98 -20.37 40.10
N HIS A 339 -11.37 -20.48 41.36
CA HIS A 339 -10.63 -19.95 42.51
C HIS A 339 -9.29 -20.68 42.77
N GLN A 340 -9.03 -21.79 42.07
CA GLN A 340 -7.74 -22.49 42.08
C GLN A 340 -6.77 -21.98 40.98
N GLN A 341 -7.22 -21.08 40.10
CA GLN A 341 -6.39 -20.38 39.10
C GLN A 341 -6.01 -18.97 39.59
N LEU A 342 -5.57 -18.04 38.72
CA LEU A 342 -5.04 -16.75 39.16
C LEU A 342 -6.05 -15.96 39.98
N LYS A 343 -5.50 -15.27 40.98
CA LYS A 343 -6.21 -14.35 41.86
C LYS A 343 -6.10 -12.91 41.33
N PRO A 344 -7.01 -12.00 41.74
CA PRO A 344 -6.88 -10.58 41.48
C PRO A 344 -5.53 -10.04 41.97
N LYS A 345 -4.92 -9.15 41.17
CA LYS A 345 -3.61 -8.56 41.48
C LYS A 345 -3.75 -7.09 41.84
N PRO A 346 -3.71 -6.73 43.13
CA PRO A 346 -3.65 -5.34 43.52
C PRO A 346 -2.29 -4.75 43.13
N ASN A 347 -2.28 -3.49 42.67
CA ASN A 347 -1.04 -2.79 42.31
C ASN A 347 -0.06 -2.69 43.48
N VAL A 348 -0.58 -2.65 44.71
CA VAL A 348 0.20 -2.66 45.95
C VAL A 348 0.06 -4.03 46.59
N HIS A 349 1.16 -4.80 46.64
CA HIS A 349 1.18 -6.16 47.17
C HIS A 349 0.64 -6.26 48.62
N GLU A 350 0.95 -5.28 49.46
CA GLU A 350 0.46 -5.24 50.85
C GLU A 350 -1.07 -5.20 50.96
N LEU A 351 -1.76 -4.63 49.96
CA LEU A 351 -3.23 -4.61 49.94
C LEU A 351 -3.80 -6.02 49.76
N GLY A 352 -3.13 -6.87 48.97
CA GLY A 352 -3.47 -8.29 48.85
C GLY A 352 -3.15 -9.02 50.14
N SER A 353 -1.87 -9.04 50.53
CA SER A 353 -1.41 -9.90 51.62
C SER A 353 -1.98 -9.54 53.01
N LYS A 354 -2.17 -8.26 53.32
CA LYS A 354 -2.61 -7.80 54.66
C LYS A 354 -4.12 -7.56 54.72
N TYR A 355 -4.71 -7.03 53.64
CA TYR A 355 -6.11 -6.62 53.61
C TYR A 355 -6.99 -7.53 52.74
N ASN A 356 -6.45 -8.61 52.16
CA ASN A 356 -7.16 -9.60 51.34
C ASN A 356 -7.81 -9.02 50.07
N LEU A 357 -7.24 -7.95 49.50
CA LEU A 357 -7.76 -7.35 48.26
C LEU A 357 -7.50 -8.23 47.01
N ASP A 358 -6.70 -9.29 47.18
CA ASP A 358 -6.45 -10.36 46.22
C ASP A 358 -7.43 -11.54 46.37
N LYS A 359 -8.49 -11.42 47.19
CA LYS A 359 -9.62 -12.36 47.20
C LYS A 359 -10.73 -11.81 46.32
N SER A 360 -11.10 -12.58 45.30
CA SER A 360 -12.22 -12.21 44.44
C SER A 360 -13.56 -12.37 45.15
N PHE A 361 -14.57 -11.67 44.63
CA PHE A 361 -15.95 -11.86 45.07
C PHE A 361 -16.39 -13.33 44.94
N PHE A 362 -15.96 -14.00 43.85
CA PHE A 362 -16.21 -15.42 43.62
C PHE A 362 -15.58 -16.29 44.73
N GLU A 363 -14.30 -16.13 45.03
CA GLU A 363 -13.62 -16.89 46.09
C GLU A 363 -14.29 -16.66 47.45
N ARG A 364 -14.68 -15.42 47.75
CA ARG A 364 -15.39 -15.09 48.99
C ARG A 364 -16.75 -15.79 49.10
N MET A 365 -17.52 -15.84 48.01
CA MET A 365 -18.81 -16.55 47.98
C MET A 365 -18.63 -18.05 48.21
N VAL A 366 -17.63 -18.67 47.55
CA VAL A 366 -17.28 -20.08 47.74
C VAL A 366 -16.90 -20.37 49.19
N ASN A 367 -16.02 -19.55 49.78
CA ASN A 367 -15.57 -19.71 51.17
C ASN A 367 -16.71 -19.54 52.19
N ASN A 368 -17.74 -18.77 51.85
CA ASN A 368 -18.94 -18.60 52.68
C ASN A 368 -19.95 -19.75 52.54
N GLY A 369 -19.63 -20.80 51.78
CA GLY A 369 -20.48 -21.98 51.63
C GLY A 369 -21.69 -21.78 50.70
N ILE A 370 -21.64 -20.79 49.80
CA ILE A 370 -22.65 -20.69 48.74
C ILE A 370 -22.60 -21.95 47.87
N VAL A 371 -23.78 -22.47 47.53
CA VAL A 371 -23.88 -23.62 46.62
C VAL A 371 -23.39 -23.22 45.23
N TYR A 372 -22.42 -23.97 44.71
CA TYR A 372 -21.89 -23.80 43.37
C TYR A 372 -21.86 -25.15 42.64
N HIS A 373 -21.78 -25.07 41.31
CA HIS A 373 -21.66 -26.24 40.44
C HIS A 373 -20.27 -26.26 39.82
N THR A 374 -19.60 -27.41 39.87
CA THR A 374 -18.28 -27.63 39.26
C THR A 374 -18.43 -28.44 37.99
N LEU A 375 -17.83 -27.97 36.89
CA LEU A 375 -17.67 -28.77 35.68
C LEU A 375 -16.50 -29.74 35.88
N GLU A 376 -16.79 -31.04 35.97
CA GLU A 376 -15.78 -32.05 36.32
C GLU A 376 -15.01 -32.62 35.11
N TYR A 377 -15.51 -32.48 33.89
CA TYR A 377 -14.88 -33.06 32.69
C TYR A 377 -14.01 -32.05 31.97
N GLN A 378 -12.73 -32.37 31.80
CA GLN A 378 -11.78 -31.58 31.03
C GLN A 378 -11.65 -32.10 29.60
N HIS A 379 -11.63 -31.18 28.64
CA HIS A 379 -11.57 -31.46 27.19
C HIS A 379 -10.26 -30.97 26.53
N ARG A 380 -9.29 -30.49 27.32
CA ARG A 380 -8.09 -29.82 26.82
C ARG A 380 -6.88 -30.72 26.81
N MET A 381 -6.48 -31.18 27.99
CA MET A 381 -5.17 -31.78 28.24
C MET A 381 -5.19 -33.27 27.98
N ARG A 382 -4.09 -33.83 27.46
CA ARG A 382 -3.85 -35.27 27.50
C ARG A 382 -3.84 -35.78 28.96
N PRO A 383 -4.32 -37.00 29.25
CA PRO A 383 -4.32 -37.57 30.61
C PRO A 383 -2.97 -37.52 31.35
N SER A 384 -1.86 -37.69 30.62
CA SER A 384 -0.52 -37.59 31.22
C SER A 384 -0.22 -36.21 31.82
N ILE A 385 -0.81 -35.15 31.26
CA ILE A 385 -0.64 -33.76 31.70
C ILE A 385 -1.65 -33.44 32.81
N SER A 386 -2.93 -33.79 32.64
CA SER A 386 -3.96 -33.55 33.67
C SER A 386 -3.66 -34.30 34.96
N ASN A 387 -3.04 -35.48 34.88
CA ASN A 387 -2.58 -36.24 36.05
C ASN A 387 -1.61 -35.44 36.94
N LEU A 388 -0.86 -34.46 36.42
CA LEU A 388 -0.04 -33.59 37.26
C LEU A 388 -0.88 -32.79 38.26
N LEU A 389 -2.08 -32.38 37.84
CA LEU A 389 -3.00 -31.53 38.61
C LEU A 389 -3.93 -32.34 39.53
N VAL A 390 -4.20 -33.61 39.21
CA VAL A 390 -5.17 -34.47 39.92
C VAL A 390 -4.45 -35.51 40.78
N PRO A 391 -4.81 -35.75 42.06
CA PRO A 391 -5.82 -35.05 42.87
C PRO A 391 -5.29 -33.82 43.61
N THR A 392 -4.05 -33.39 43.30
CA THR A 392 -3.27 -32.45 44.13
C THR A 392 -3.88 -31.05 44.18
N ILE A 393 -4.32 -30.51 43.03
CA ILE A 393 -5.00 -29.21 42.93
C ILE A 393 -6.52 -29.45 42.77
N TYR A 394 -6.91 -30.35 41.88
CA TYR A 394 -8.30 -30.69 41.64
C TYR A 394 -8.61 -32.11 42.09
N LYS A 395 -9.56 -32.27 43.01
CA LYS A 395 -9.91 -33.58 43.58
C LYS A 395 -10.64 -34.51 42.60
N ASN A 396 -11.57 -33.98 41.82
CA ASN A 396 -12.54 -34.75 41.02
C ASN A 396 -12.50 -34.44 39.51
N LEU A 397 -11.40 -33.86 38.99
CA LEU A 397 -11.30 -33.56 37.56
C LEU A 397 -11.11 -34.86 36.77
N LYS A 398 -11.94 -35.08 35.74
CA LYS A 398 -11.97 -36.27 34.90
C LYS A 398 -11.64 -35.90 33.46
N ASP A 399 -10.94 -36.80 32.78
CA ASP A 399 -10.61 -36.63 31.36
C ASP A 399 -11.79 -37.06 30.48
N HIS A 400 -12.19 -36.21 29.54
CA HIS A 400 -13.20 -36.56 28.54
C HIS A 400 -12.61 -37.46 27.44
N GLU A 401 -13.43 -38.34 26.84
CA GLU A 401 -12.99 -39.32 25.81
C GLU A 401 -12.23 -38.68 24.64
N SER A 402 -12.55 -37.43 24.30
CA SER A 402 -11.91 -36.66 23.22
C SER A 402 -10.41 -36.44 23.40
N VAL A 403 -9.88 -36.45 24.63
CA VAL A 403 -8.45 -36.18 24.88
C VAL A 403 -7.56 -37.43 24.76
N PHE A 404 -8.17 -38.61 24.74
CA PHE A 404 -7.46 -39.88 24.60
C PHE A 404 -7.02 -40.15 23.16
N SER A 405 -7.73 -39.57 22.19
CA SER A 405 -7.45 -39.71 20.75
C SER A 405 -6.38 -38.75 20.21
N TYR A 406 -5.77 -37.91 21.04
CA TYR A 406 -4.75 -36.97 20.55
C TYR A 406 -3.52 -37.68 19.97
N PRO A 407 -2.96 -37.18 18.85
CA PRO A 407 -1.74 -37.76 18.27
C PRO A 407 -0.52 -37.47 19.15
N ASP A 408 0.44 -38.39 19.14
CA ASP A 408 1.72 -38.17 19.82
C ASP A 408 2.49 -36.99 19.20
N VAL A 409 3.26 -36.30 20.05
CA VAL A 409 4.09 -35.18 19.65
C VAL A 409 5.23 -35.70 18.78
N LYS A 410 5.32 -35.19 17.56
CA LYS A 410 6.29 -35.63 16.57
C LYS A 410 7.72 -35.26 17.01
N GLY A 411 8.66 -36.17 16.80
CA GLY A 411 10.10 -35.92 16.97
C GLY A 411 10.62 -36.05 18.40
N VAL A 412 9.79 -36.54 19.33
CA VAL A 412 10.12 -36.76 20.75
C VAL A 412 9.50 -38.07 21.22
N LYS A 413 10.14 -38.74 22.17
CA LYS A 413 9.64 -40.02 22.73
C LYS A 413 8.46 -39.88 23.67
N LYS A 414 8.32 -38.72 24.30
CA LYS A 414 7.35 -38.46 25.38
C LYS A 414 6.61 -37.16 25.11
N ASN A 415 5.30 -37.17 25.36
CA ASN A 415 4.44 -36.00 25.24
C ASN A 415 4.53 -35.07 26.45
N LEU A 416 5.00 -35.57 27.59
CA LEU A 416 5.26 -34.80 28.80
C LEU A 416 6.69 -35.09 29.25
N PHE A 417 7.50 -34.05 29.41
CA PHE A 417 8.85 -34.22 29.94
C PHE A 417 9.33 -32.99 30.72
N PHE A 418 9.98 -33.24 31.85
CA PHE A 418 10.66 -32.24 32.67
C PHE A 418 12.18 -32.38 32.51
N ILE A 419 12.80 -31.38 31.93
CA ILE A 419 14.25 -31.26 31.76
C ILE A 419 14.82 -30.65 33.05
N ASP A 420 15.44 -31.49 33.89
CA ASP A 420 16.05 -31.06 35.14
C ASP A 420 17.48 -30.54 34.93
N HIS A 421 17.78 -29.34 35.44
CA HIS A 421 19.13 -28.79 35.44
C HIS A 421 19.46 -28.05 36.73
N LYS A 422 20.76 -27.85 36.96
CA LYS A 422 21.29 -27.09 38.11
C LYS A 422 22.03 -25.81 37.72
N VAL A 423 21.94 -25.40 36.46
CA VAL A 423 22.54 -24.14 35.95
C VAL A 423 21.87 -22.95 36.62
N TYR A 424 22.67 -22.03 37.18
CA TYR A 424 22.16 -20.84 37.88
C TYR A 424 21.61 -19.77 36.95
N GLU A 425 20.65 -19.01 37.48
CA GLU A 425 20.09 -17.80 36.87
C GLU A 425 21.15 -16.70 36.77
N SER A 426 20.95 -15.77 35.83
CA SER A 426 21.82 -14.59 35.74
C SER A 426 21.51 -13.61 36.88
N PRO A 427 22.50 -12.81 37.34
CA PRO A 427 22.27 -11.81 38.36
C PRO A 427 21.15 -10.84 37.95
N PRO A 428 20.27 -10.42 38.88
CA PRO A 428 19.16 -9.53 38.56
C PRO A 428 19.66 -8.20 38.01
N VAL A 429 19.05 -7.73 36.91
CA VAL A 429 19.33 -6.41 36.34
C VAL A 429 18.75 -5.33 37.27
N GLN A 430 19.58 -4.36 37.67
CA GLN A 430 19.33 -3.39 38.74
C GLN A 430 18.04 -2.56 38.59
N GLU A 431 17.52 -2.37 37.37
CA GLU A 431 16.36 -1.51 37.11
C GLU A 431 14.98 -2.17 37.30
N PHE A 432 14.86 -3.51 37.26
CA PHE A 432 13.53 -4.16 37.14
C PHE A 432 13.26 -5.35 38.07
N GLN A 433 14.19 -5.74 38.94
CA GLN A 433 14.05 -6.87 39.87
C GLN A 433 13.46 -8.16 39.23
N SER A 434 13.79 -8.43 37.97
CA SER A 434 13.33 -9.63 37.27
C SER A 434 14.50 -10.57 36.98
N TYR A 435 14.18 -11.86 36.85
CA TYR A 435 15.15 -12.94 36.68
C TYR A 435 15.14 -13.48 35.26
N GLU A 436 16.29 -13.99 34.82
CA GLU A 436 16.48 -14.65 33.53
C GLU A 436 17.47 -15.81 33.65
N ASN A 437 17.27 -16.84 32.82
CA ASN A 437 18.12 -18.01 32.72
C ASN A 437 18.42 -18.29 31.24
N PRO A 438 19.61 -17.88 30.75
CA PRO A 438 20.01 -18.08 29.36
C PRO A 438 20.09 -19.54 28.93
N HIS A 439 20.40 -20.47 29.84
CA HIS A 439 20.44 -21.89 29.53
C HIS A 439 19.05 -22.41 29.16
N GLU A 440 18.05 -22.12 29.99
CA GLU A 440 16.66 -22.48 29.73
C GLU A 440 16.14 -21.84 28.43
N ALA A 441 16.45 -20.55 28.23
CA ALA A 441 15.96 -19.81 27.07
C ALA A 441 16.48 -20.40 25.75
N LYS A 442 17.79 -20.67 25.67
CA LYS A 442 18.41 -21.27 24.49
C LYS A 442 17.90 -22.69 24.24
N PHE A 443 17.76 -23.50 25.30
CA PHE A 443 17.27 -24.86 25.19
C PHE A 443 15.85 -24.90 24.61
N LEU A 444 14.92 -24.11 25.17
CA LEU A 444 13.53 -24.11 24.70
C LEU A 444 13.39 -23.52 23.29
N LEU A 445 14.18 -22.52 22.92
CA LEU A 445 14.21 -22.04 21.54
C LEU A 445 14.79 -23.08 20.56
N GLY A 446 15.79 -23.86 20.99
CA GLY A 446 16.30 -25.02 20.25
C GLY A 446 15.25 -26.10 20.05
N LEU A 447 14.53 -26.46 21.13
CA LEU A 447 13.43 -27.41 21.08
C LEU A 447 12.27 -26.90 20.22
N CYS A 448 11.95 -25.61 20.31
CA CYS A 448 10.96 -24.97 19.45
C CYS A 448 11.35 -25.08 17.97
N ARG A 449 12.62 -24.78 17.64
CA ARG A 449 13.15 -24.94 16.29
C ARG A 449 13.06 -26.40 15.83
N HIS A 450 13.37 -27.35 16.69
CA HIS A 450 13.21 -28.78 16.43
C HIS A 450 11.75 -29.12 16.06
N PHE A 451 10.77 -28.66 16.84
CA PHE A 451 9.35 -28.88 16.54
C PHE A 451 8.90 -28.23 15.24
N LEU A 452 9.36 -27.02 14.94
CA LEU A 452 9.08 -26.38 13.64
C LEU A 452 9.65 -27.18 12.46
N TYR A 453 10.72 -27.95 12.67
CA TYR A 453 11.17 -28.92 11.66
C TYR A 453 10.28 -30.17 11.59
N GLN A 454 9.45 -30.50 12.58
CA GLN A 454 8.54 -31.66 12.55
C GLN A 454 7.16 -31.35 11.92
N ASP A 455 7.09 -30.34 11.07
CA ASP A 455 5.87 -29.83 10.44
C ASP A 455 4.84 -29.26 11.45
N TYR A 456 5.29 -28.74 12.59
CA TYR A 456 4.45 -27.88 13.45
C TYR A 456 4.50 -26.43 12.98
N THR A 457 3.39 -25.72 13.13
CA THR A 457 3.29 -24.29 12.82
C THR A 457 3.63 -23.43 14.03
N ASN A 458 3.78 -22.12 13.82
CA ASN A 458 4.03 -21.17 14.91
C ASN A 458 2.89 -21.11 15.94
N ASP A 459 1.65 -21.35 15.50
CA ASP A 459 0.45 -21.29 16.35
C ASP A 459 0.28 -22.57 17.19
N ASP A 460 0.86 -23.68 16.75
CA ASP A 460 0.87 -24.95 17.48
C ASP A 460 1.72 -24.90 18.75
N ILE A 461 2.66 -23.94 18.85
CA ILE A 461 3.68 -23.89 19.90
C ILE A 461 3.58 -22.56 20.64
N THR A 462 3.61 -22.61 21.96
CA THR A 462 3.76 -21.41 22.79
C THR A 462 4.82 -21.60 23.87
N ILE A 463 5.67 -20.59 24.03
CA ILE A 463 6.68 -20.53 25.09
C ILE A 463 6.13 -19.70 26.25
N LEU A 464 6.08 -20.28 27.45
CA LEU A 464 5.63 -19.64 28.67
C LEU A 464 6.78 -19.45 29.66
N THR A 465 6.75 -18.30 30.34
CA THR A 465 7.68 -17.99 31.42
C THR A 465 7.00 -17.16 32.50
N PRO A 466 7.31 -17.36 33.80
CA PRO A 466 6.75 -16.56 34.88
C PRO A 466 7.42 -15.19 35.03
N TYR A 467 8.59 -14.94 34.42
CA TYR A 467 9.38 -13.71 34.64
C TYR A 467 9.51 -12.86 33.37
N LEU A 468 9.32 -11.54 33.54
CA LEU A 468 9.42 -10.58 32.44
C LEU A 468 10.85 -10.47 31.86
N GLY A 469 11.87 -10.63 32.70
CA GLY A 469 13.28 -10.69 32.31
C GLY A 469 13.54 -11.83 31.33
N GLN A 470 13.13 -13.05 31.68
CA GLN A 470 13.19 -14.20 30.78
C GLN A 470 12.38 -13.99 29.49
N PHE A 471 11.19 -13.37 29.55
CA PHE A 471 10.43 -13.01 28.35
C PHE A 471 11.21 -12.06 27.43
N ARG A 472 11.86 -11.03 27.99
CA ARG A 472 12.71 -10.11 27.22
C ARG A 472 13.91 -10.84 26.61
N LEU A 473 14.53 -11.74 27.35
CA LEU A 473 15.64 -12.57 26.86
C LEU A 473 15.20 -13.45 25.69
N PHE A 474 14.07 -14.14 25.80
CA PHE A 474 13.47 -14.90 24.71
C PHE A 474 13.25 -14.03 23.46
N LYS A 475 12.64 -12.85 23.62
CA LYS A 475 12.41 -11.92 22.50
C LYS A 475 13.71 -11.40 21.89
N LYS A 476 14.76 -11.21 22.68
CA LYS A 476 16.09 -10.83 22.19
C LYS A 476 16.72 -11.96 21.36
N LEU A 477 16.71 -13.20 21.87
CA LEU A 477 17.28 -14.36 21.19
C LEU A 477 16.50 -14.71 19.91
N GLN A 478 15.17 -14.63 19.94
CA GLN A 478 14.27 -14.85 18.80
C GLN A 478 14.56 -13.93 17.61
N LYS A 479 15.13 -12.72 17.84
CA LYS A 479 15.53 -11.80 16.77
C LYS A 479 16.86 -12.17 16.10
N GLY A 480 17.72 -12.94 16.78
CA GLY A 480 19.00 -13.40 16.26
C GLY A 480 18.85 -14.40 15.12
N SER A 481 19.89 -14.51 14.28
CA SER A 481 19.93 -15.41 13.12
C SER A 481 19.85 -16.89 13.50
N GLU A 482 20.32 -17.25 14.70
CA GLU A 482 20.30 -18.61 15.25
C GLU A 482 18.88 -19.19 15.38
N PHE A 483 17.88 -18.32 15.63
CA PHE A 483 16.49 -18.70 15.90
C PHE A 483 15.50 -18.05 14.92
N ASP A 484 15.95 -17.74 13.70
CA ASP A 484 15.14 -17.05 12.69
C ASP A 484 13.80 -17.75 12.42
N LYS A 485 13.80 -19.10 12.36
CA LYS A 485 12.57 -19.90 12.22
C LYS A 485 11.56 -19.69 13.35
N CYS A 486 12.04 -19.40 14.56
CA CYS A 486 11.18 -19.22 15.73
C CYS A 486 10.53 -17.83 15.77
N ARG A 487 10.81 -16.90 14.85
CA ARG A 487 10.34 -15.49 14.93
C ARG A 487 8.82 -15.31 15.08
N GLY A 488 8.03 -16.20 14.48
CA GLY A 488 6.57 -16.14 14.56
C GLY A 488 5.98 -16.80 15.81
N VAL A 489 6.78 -17.53 16.60
CA VAL A 489 6.28 -18.30 17.74
C VAL A 489 5.85 -17.37 18.87
N ARG A 490 4.69 -17.66 19.46
CA ARG A 490 4.14 -16.92 20.59
C ARG A 490 4.98 -17.19 21.84
N ILE A 491 5.37 -16.09 22.49
CA ILE A 491 6.07 -16.11 23.77
C ILE A 491 5.25 -15.23 24.70
N CYS A 492 4.91 -15.71 25.89
CA CYS A 492 4.05 -14.98 26.81
C CYS A 492 4.51 -15.12 28.26
N VAL A 493 4.27 -14.07 29.04
CA VAL A 493 4.36 -14.16 30.49
C VAL A 493 3.11 -14.90 30.99
N LEU A 494 3.30 -15.86 31.90
CA LEU A 494 2.26 -16.76 32.39
C LEU A 494 0.95 -16.06 32.76
N ASP A 495 1.09 -14.93 33.46
CA ASP A 495 0.00 -14.10 33.97
C ASP A 495 -0.89 -13.53 32.86
N ASN A 496 -0.37 -13.38 31.65
CA ASN A 496 -1.10 -12.83 30.49
C ASN A 496 -1.66 -13.94 29.57
N TYR A 497 -1.49 -15.21 29.94
CA TYR A 497 -1.89 -16.38 29.15
C TYR A 497 -3.11 -17.11 29.73
N GLN A 498 -3.83 -16.49 30.67
CA GLN A 498 -5.07 -17.06 31.21
C GLN A 498 -6.17 -17.10 30.14
N GLY A 499 -7.02 -18.12 30.20
CA GLY A 499 -8.04 -18.40 29.17
C GLY A 499 -7.50 -19.01 27.87
N GLU A 500 -6.19 -18.88 27.60
CA GLU A 500 -5.55 -19.33 26.38
C GLU A 500 -5.05 -20.78 26.48
N GLU A 501 -4.81 -21.41 25.33
CA GLU A 501 -4.34 -22.78 25.18
C GLU A 501 -3.48 -22.95 23.93
N SER A 502 -2.60 -23.95 23.90
CA SER A 502 -1.80 -24.29 22.71
C SER A 502 -1.61 -25.80 22.60
N ASN A 503 -1.30 -26.29 21.39
CA ASN A 503 -1.07 -27.71 21.17
C ASN A 503 0.18 -28.18 21.93
N ILE A 504 1.25 -27.40 21.91
CA ILE A 504 2.51 -27.66 22.60
C ILE A 504 2.90 -26.46 23.46
N ILE A 505 3.12 -26.69 24.75
CA ILE A 505 3.64 -25.68 25.68
C ILE A 505 5.09 -25.98 26.04
N LEU A 506 5.94 -24.97 25.90
CA LEU A 506 7.33 -24.95 26.34
C LEU A 506 7.45 -24.03 27.55
N LEU A 507 7.65 -24.58 28.75
CA LEU A 507 7.62 -23.84 30.01
C LEU A 507 9.02 -23.70 30.62
N SER A 508 9.47 -22.46 30.78
CA SER A 508 10.70 -22.09 31.51
C SER A 508 10.36 -21.73 32.95
N LEU A 509 10.99 -22.35 33.94
CA LEU A 509 10.78 -22.03 35.35
C LEU A 509 11.75 -20.96 35.89
N VAL A 510 12.89 -20.76 35.19
CA VAL A 510 13.92 -19.73 35.39
C VAL A 510 14.74 -19.88 36.66
N ARG A 511 14.08 -20.07 37.81
CA ARG A 511 14.71 -19.93 39.12
C ARG A 511 15.66 -21.08 39.42
N SER A 512 16.91 -20.70 39.66
CA SER A 512 17.99 -21.59 40.05
C SER A 512 19.09 -20.75 40.72
N ASN A 513 19.15 -20.76 42.05
CA ASN A 513 20.05 -19.88 42.81
C ASN A 513 20.53 -20.51 44.12
N GLU A 514 21.63 -20.00 44.69
CA GLU A 514 22.20 -20.51 45.94
C GLU A 514 21.25 -20.37 47.14
N GLU A 515 20.42 -19.32 47.15
CA GLU A 515 19.45 -19.05 48.22
C GLU A 515 18.23 -19.98 48.20
N LYS A 516 18.11 -20.84 47.19
CA LYS A 516 16.99 -21.77 46.96
C LYS A 516 15.61 -21.09 46.93
N LYS A 517 15.55 -19.84 46.46
CA LYS A 517 14.30 -19.07 46.34
C LYS A 517 13.68 -19.24 44.96
N VAL A 518 12.43 -19.73 44.92
CA VAL A 518 11.68 -19.96 43.68
C VAL A 518 10.63 -18.88 43.35
N GLY A 519 10.45 -17.89 44.25
CA GLY A 519 9.56 -16.75 44.04
C GLY A 519 8.13 -17.14 43.60
N PHE A 520 7.68 -16.64 42.45
CA PHE A 520 6.33 -16.83 41.91
C PHE A 520 5.94 -18.30 41.71
N MET A 521 6.90 -19.21 41.53
CA MET A 521 6.63 -20.63 41.32
C MET A 521 6.25 -21.38 42.61
N LYS A 522 6.28 -20.70 43.77
CA LYS A 522 5.73 -21.24 45.04
C LYS A 522 4.19 -21.13 45.08
N ILE A 523 3.60 -20.22 44.32
CA ILE A 523 2.16 -19.93 44.37
C ILE A 523 1.41 -20.99 43.57
N GLU A 524 0.60 -21.82 44.25
CA GLU A 524 -0.12 -22.95 43.66
C GLU A 524 -1.00 -22.55 42.48
N ASN A 525 -1.73 -21.43 42.60
CA ASN A 525 -2.58 -20.87 41.55
C ASN A 525 -1.81 -20.63 40.23
N ARG A 526 -0.56 -20.17 40.31
CA ARG A 526 0.29 -19.93 39.13
C ARG A 526 0.82 -21.25 38.56
N VAL A 527 1.21 -22.19 39.41
CA VAL A 527 1.64 -23.53 38.96
C VAL A 527 0.49 -24.22 38.21
N ASN A 528 -0.72 -24.16 38.74
CA ASN A 528 -1.92 -24.67 38.08
C ASN A 528 -2.11 -24.07 36.68
N VAL A 529 -2.05 -22.74 36.58
CA VAL A 529 -2.16 -22.01 35.31
C VAL A 529 -1.04 -22.39 34.36
N ALA A 530 0.17 -22.67 34.83
CA ALA A 530 1.29 -23.06 33.96
C ALA A 530 1.13 -24.48 33.39
N LEU A 531 0.66 -25.41 34.22
CA LEU A 531 0.52 -26.82 33.88
C LEU A 531 -0.76 -27.16 33.10
N SER A 532 -1.71 -26.23 32.99
CA SER A 532 -3.04 -26.46 32.38
C SER A 532 -3.24 -25.88 30.97
N ARG A 533 -2.18 -25.42 30.30
CA ARG A 533 -2.26 -24.72 28.99
C ARG A 533 -2.01 -25.60 27.76
N ALA A 534 -1.43 -26.77 27.96
CA ALA A 534 -1.07 -27.68 26.87
C ALA A 534 -2.23 -28.62 26.50
N LYS A 535 -2.44 -28.84 25.20
CA LYS A 535 -3.33 -29.91 24.72
C LYS A 535 -2.60 -31.24 24.51
N HIS A 536 -1.64 -31.25 23.57
CA HIS A 536 -0.99 -32.48 23.10
C HIS A 536 0.33 -32.75 23.83
N GLY A 537 1.14 -31.71 24.06
CA GLY A 537 2.50 -31.83 24.58
C GLY A 537 2.91 -30.74 25.56
N MET A 538 3.65 -31.12 26.61
CA MET A 538 4.19 -30.19 27.59
C MET A 538 5.65 -30.50 27.91
N PHE A 539 6.53 -29.51 27.70
CA PHE A 539 7.96 -29.63 27.98
C PHE A 539 8.37 -28.53 28.95
N ILE A 540 8.84 -28.94 30.13
CA ILE A 540 9.17 -28.04 31.23
C ILE A 540 10.67 -28.09 31.43
N ILE A 541 11.33 -26.95 31.62
CA ILE A 541 12.74 -26.89 32.01
C ILE A 541 12.88 -26.08 33.29
N GLY A 542 13.68 -26.59 34.23
CA GLY A 542 13.94 -25.92 35.50
C GLY A 542 14.76 -26.77 36.46
N ASN A 543 14.97 -26.24 37.66
CA ASN A 543 15.65 -26.93 38.75
C ASN A 543 14.62 -27.63 39.66
N MET A 544 14.33 -28.91 39.41
CA MET A 544 13.28 -29.63 40.16
C MET A 544 13.62 -29.75 41.64
N SER A 545 14.89 -29.94 41.98
CA SER A 545 15.30 -30.08 43.38
C SER A 545 14.95 -28.84 44.20
N GLN A 546 15.16 -27.64 43.67
CA GLN A 546 14.77 -26.39 44.34
C GLN A 546 13.25 -26.19 44.37
N MET A 547 12.55 -26.55 43.30
CA MET A 547 11.08 -26.44 43.25
C MET A 547 10.42 -27.33 44.30
N ALA A 548 10.84 -28.59 44.39
CA ALA A 548 10.32 -29.56 45.36
C ALA A 548 10.65 -29.17 46.81
N GLU A 549 11.81 -28.57 47.08
CA GLU A 549 12.12 -28.05 48.43
C GLU A 549 11.24 -26.86 48.82
N ALA A 550 10.78 -26.06 47.85
CA ALA A 550 10.05 -24.83 48.11
C ALA A 550 8.54 -24.99 48.35
N SER A 551 7.90 -26.06 47.84
CA SER A 551 6.46 -26.31 47.99
C SER A 551 6.09 -27.80 47.93
N GLU A 552 5.13 -28.22 48.76
CA GLU A 552 4.58 -29.57 48.76
C GLU A 552 3.94 -29.93 47.40
N LEU A 553 3.33 -28.97 46.71
CA LEU A 553 2.76 -29.18 45.38
C LEU A 553 3.83 -29.69 44.39
N TRP A 554 5.01 -29.09 44.40
CA TRP A 554 6.11 -29.51 43.53
C TRP A 554 6.69 -30.87 43.93
N LYS A 555 6.64 -31.26 45.20
CA LYS A 555 7.02 -32.61 45.63
C LYS A 555 6.10 -33.68 45.04
N GLU A 556 4.79 -33.43 45.08
CA GLU A 556 3.80 -34.33 44.49
C GLU A 556 3.93 -34.38 42.95
N ILE A 557 4.14 -33.23 42.30
CA ILE A 557 4.41 -33.18 40.85
C ILE A 557 5.68 -33.96 40.50
N ASN A 558 6.76 -33.79 41.27
CA ASN A 558 8.02 -34.51 41.07
C ASN A 558 7.81 -36.02 41.18
N LYS A 559 7.07 -36.49 42.20
CA LYS A 559 6.74 -37.90 42.36
C LYS A 559 6.02 -38.46 41.12
N LYS A 560 5.00 -37.77 40.62
CA LYS A 560 4.27 -38.20 39.41
C LYS A 560 5.14 -38.20 38.15
N LEU A 561 6.06 -37.24 38.03
CA LEU A 561 6.99 -37.19 36.91
C LEU A 561 7.99 -38.35 36.97
N ILE A 562 8.49 -38.70 38.16
CA ILE A 562 9.36 -39.87 38.39
C ILE A 562 8.61 -41.17 38.06
N ASP A 563 7.40 -41.35 38.60
CA ASP A 563 6.56 -42.54 38.37
C ASP A 563 6.26 -42.73 36.87
N GLY A 564 6.07 -41.64 36.13
CA GLY A 564 5.84 -41.65 34.68
C GLY A 564 7.12 -41.78 33.82
N SER A 565 8.31 -41.78 34.43
CA SER A 565 9.61 -41.65 33.72
C SER A 565 9.63 -40.44 32.77
N ASN A 566 9.10 -39.31 33.24
CA ASN A 566 8.93 -38.06 32.50
C ASN A 566 9.82 -36.94 33.06
N ILE A 567 10.89 -37.27 33.79
CA ILE A 567 11.86 -36.31 34.30
C ILE A 567 13.29 -36.84 34.12
N GLY A 568 14.21 -35.95 33.75
CA GLY A 568 15.63 -36.26 33.67
C GLY A 568 16.44 -35.10 33.12
N PRO A 569 17.78 -35.20 33.13
CA PRO A 569 18.66 -34.14 32.64
C PRO A 569 18.75 -34.07 31.11
N GLU A 570 18.22 -35.07 30.41
CA GLU A 570 18.29 -35.19 28.95
C GLU A 570 16.92 -35.49 28.35
N LEU A 571 16.57 -34.76 27.29
CA LEU A 571 15.37 -34.99 26.50
C LEU A 571 15.67 -36.00 25.38
N HIS A 572 14.79 -36.99 25.23
CA HIS A 572 14.93 -38.03 24.22
C HIS A 572 14.13 -37.67 22.95
N LEU A 573 14.83 -37.48 21.84
CA LEU A 573 14.23 -37.21 20.53
C LEU A 573 14.05 -38.50 19.74
N ASP A 574 13.05 -38.51 18.86
CA ASP A 574 12.78 -39.61 17.93
C ASP A 574 13.02 -39.20 16.49
N CYS A 575 13.79 -40.02 15.78
CA CYS A 575 13.99 -39.87 14.34
C CYS A 575 13.04 -40.77 13.57
N TYR A 576 12.19 -40.18 12.73
CA TYR A 576 11.23 -40.91 11.91
C TYR A 576 11.90 -41.90 10.94
N CYS A 577 12.99 -41.48 10.28
CA CYS A 577 13.70 -42.30 9.29
C CYS A 577 14.65 -43.33 9.93
N HIS A 578 15.07 -43.11 11.18
CA HIS A 578 16.02 -43.98 11.89
C HIS A 578 15.50 -44.35 13.29
N PRO A 579 14.48 -45.22 13.41
CA PRO A 579 13.85 -45.54 14.69
C PRO A 579 14.79 -46.18 15.72
N SER A 580 15.87 -46.83 15.27
CA SER A 580 16.89 -47.44 16.12
C SER A 580 17.86 -46.43 16.73
N LYS A 581 17.93 -45.20 16.22
CA LYS A 581 18.84 -44.17 16.72
C LYS A 581 18.23 -43.51 17.96
N VAL A 582 18.93 -43.60 19.08
CA VAL A 582 18.60 -42.86 20.31
C VAL A 582 19.31 -41.52 20.27
N ILE A 583 18.54 -40.42 20.27
CA ILE A 583 19.07 -39.05 20.34
C ILE A 583 18.72 -38.51 21.73
N THR A 584 19.73 -38.13 22.50
CA THR A 584 19.53 -37.45 23.79
C THR A 584 20.14 -36.06 23.75
N ILE A 585 19.41 -35.07 24.27
CA ILE A 585 19.76 -33.65 24.22
C ILE A 585 19.75 -33.05 25.63
N LYS A 586 20.87 -32.42 26.03
CA LYS A 586 21.03 -31.68 27.30
C LYS A 586 21.16 -30.18 27.15
N SER A 587 21.64 -29.70 26.00
CA SER A 587 21.87 -28.27 25.75
C SER A 587 21.47 -27.88 24.33
N TYR A 588 21.45 -26.56 24.07
CA TYR A 588 21.17 -26.03 22.73
C TYR A 588 22.20 -26.49 21.69
N GLU A 589 23.48 -26.51 22.05
CA GLU A 589 24.57 -26.90 21.16
C GLU A 589 24.41 -28.35 20.68
N GLU A 590 23.86 -29.23 21.52
CA GLU A 590 23.57 -30.61 21.14
C GLU A 590 22.44 -30.73 20.11
N PHE A 591 21.47 -29.81 20.07
CA PHE A 591 20.51 -29.78 18.95
C PHE A 591 21.23 -29.52 17.63
N LEU A 592 22.21 -28.63 17.59
CA LEU A 592 22.96 -28.33 16.37
C LEU A 592 23.83 -29.51 15.90
N GLN A 593 24.33 -30.33 16.83
CA GLN A 593 25.21 -31.45 16.51
C GLN A 593 24.43 -32.74 16.18
N LYS A 594 23.46 -33.09 17.02
CA LYS A 594 22.76 -34.39 16.97
C LYS A 594 21.43 -34.32 16.21
N SER A 595 20.83 -33.13 16.11
CA SER A 595 19.54 -32.91 15.43
C SER A 595 19.48 -31.60 14.60
N PRO A 596 20.45 -31.36 13.69
CA PRO A 596 20.62 -30.06 13.02
C PRO A 596 19.41 -29.62 12.19
N GLU A 597 18.76 -30.57 11.51
CA GLU A 597 17.62 -30.34 10.60
C GLU A 597 16.33 -30.99 11.10
N GLY A 598 16.25 -31.27 12.41
CA GLY A 598 15.13 -31.95 13.05
C GLY A 598 15.10 -33.48 12.89
N GLY A 599 15.98 -34.07 12.07
CA GLY A 599 16.23 -35.51 12.10
C GLY A 599 17.51 -35.83 12.87
N CYS A 600 18.04 -37.04 12.74
CA CYS A 600 19.32 -37.41 13.34
C CYS A 600 20.53 -36.98 12.47
N GLU A 601 21.73 -37.14 13.03
CA GLU A 601 23.03 -36.94 12.36
C GLU A 601 23.35 -37.91 11.20
N LEU A 602 22.51 -38.92 10.94
CA LEU A 602 22.71 -39.85 9.82
C LEU A 602 22.10 -39.30 8.53
N PRO A 603 22.65 -39.60 7.33
CA PRO A 603 22.06 -39.22 6.06
C PRO A 603 20.62 -39.71 5.89
N CYS A 604 19.78 -38.93 5.20
CA CYS A 604 18.40 -39.35 4.95
C CYS A 604 18.35 -40.57 4.00
N THR A 605 17.75 -41.66 4.46
CA THR A 605 17.65 -42.93 3.71
C THR A 605 16.34 -43.07 2.92
N VAL A 606 15.47 -42.06 2.97
CA VAL A 606 14.17 -42.10 2.28
C VAL A 606 14.38 -41.92 0.77
N ALA A 607 13.85 -42.86 -0.01
CA ALA A 607 13.80 -42.76 -1.45
C ALA A 607 12.70 -41.77 -1.88
N LEU A 608 13.05 -40.82 -2.73
CA LEU A 608 12.16 -39.82 -3.29
C LEU A 608 11.03 -40.50 -4.08
N PRO A 609 9.75 -40.37 -3.68
CA PRO A 609 8.66 -41.19 -4.20
C PRO A 609 8.44 -41.03 -5.72
N LYS A 610 8.82 -39.88 -6.29
CA LYS A 610 8.66 -39.59 -7.73
C LYS A 610 9.71 -40.28 -8.63
N CYS A 611 10.85 -40.70 -8.08
CA CYS A 611 11.97 -41.18 -8.89
C CYS A 611 12.80 -42.33 -8.31
N GLY A 612 12.62 -42.67 -7.03
CA GLY A 612 13.35 -43.74 -6.36
C GLY A 612 14.79 -43.38 -5.94
N HIS A 613 15.32 -42.21 -6.28
CA HIS A 613 16.62 -41.76 -5.78
C HIS A 613 16.59 -41.50 -4.29
N ASN A 614 17.71 -41.73 -3.60
CA ASN A 614 17.84 -41.36 -2.20
C ASN A 614 17.84 -39.84 -2.02
N CYS A 615 17.36 -39.36 -0.88
CA CYS A 615 17.45 -37.96 -0.53
C CYS A 615 18.92 -37.51 -0.48
N PRO A 616 19.30 -36.40 -1.15
CA PRO A 616 20.68 -35.92 -1.19
C PRO A 616 21.10 -35.19 0.09
N MET A 617 20.21 -35.06 1.08
CA MET A 617 20.52 -34.38 2.34
C MET A 617 21.53 -35.18 3.16
N GLN A 618 22.59 -34.51 3.59
CA GLN A 618 23.67 -35.08 4.40
C GLN A 618 23.20 -35.52 5.79
N TYR A 619 22.16 -34.88 6.32
CA TYR A 619 21.54 -35.21 7.58
C TYR A 619 20.07 -35.56 7.38
N CYS A 620 19.57 -36.44 8.21
CA CYS A 620 18.15 -36.72 8.30
C CYS A 620 17.46 -35.44 8.73
N HIS A 621 16.32 -35.14 8.12
CA HIS A 621 15.55 -33.95 8.40
C HIS A 621 14.13 -34.30 8.85
N GLY A 622 13.56 -33.43 9.68
CA GLY A 622 12.19 -33.58 10.16
C GLY A 622 11.14 -33.05 9.16
N PHE A 623 11.54 -32.13 8.29
CA PHE A 623 10.63 -31.39 7.39
C PHE A 623 10.38 -32.16 6.10
N ASP A 624 9.21 -32.00 5.48
CA ASP A 624 8.82 -32.74 4.26
C ASP A 624 9.14 -34.24 4.37
N ARG A 625 8.67 -34.89 5.45
CA ARG A 625 8.99 -36.32 5.73
C ARG A 625 8.67 -37.24 4.55
N GLY A 626 7.61 -36.94 3.81
CA GLY A 626 7.19 -37.67 2.61
C GLY A 626 7.98 -37.33 1.35
N HIS A 627 8.91 -36.37 1.40
CA HIS A 627 9.71 -35.90 0.27
C HIS A 627 8.87 -35.55 -0.96
N LEU A 628 7.70 -34.96 -0.74
CA LEU A 628 6.74 -34.65 -1.81
C LEU A 628 7.19 -33.43 -2.63
N HIS A 629 7.90 -32.52 -1.98
CA HIS A 629 8.34 -31.25 -2.52
C HIS A 629 9.84 -31.23 -2.89
N PHE A 630 10.59 -32.24 -2.49
CA PHE A 630 12.00 -32.36 -2.78
C PHE A 630 12.29 -32.49 -4.29
N ARG A 631 13.29 -31.75 -4.78
CA ARG A 631 13.74 -31.80 -6.19
C ARG A 631 14.99 -32.66 -6.31
N CYS A 632 14.88 -33.78 -7.02
CA CYS A 632 15.98 -34.71 -7.20
C CYS A 632 17.04 -34.18 -8.18
N VAL A 633 18.26 -33.92 -7.69
CA VAL A 633 19.39 -33.42 -8.49
C VAL A 633 20.27 -34.52 -9.09
N GLU A 634 20.01 -35.78 -8.76
CA GLU A 634 20.70 -36.94 -9.33
C GLU A 634 20.42 -37.11 -10.83
N ARG A 635 21.27 -37.89 -11.50
CA ARG A 635 21.09 -38.23 -12.93
C ARG A 635 19.77 -38.98 -13.14
N CYS A 636 19.01 -38.63 -14.16
CA CYS A 636 17.73 -39.30 -14.40
C CYS A 636 17.90 -40.79 -14.79
N LEU A 637 17.27 -41.70 -14.04
CA LEU A 637 17.31 -43.15 -14.31
C LEU A 637 16.37 -43.60 -15.43
N LYS A 638 15.55 -42.71 -15.98
CA LYS A 638 14.59 -43.06 -17.04
C LYS A 638 15.32 -43.42 -18.33
N THR A 639 14.87 -44.50 -18.95
CA THR A 639 15.31 -44.94 -20.27
C THR A 639 14.22 -44.69 -21.31
N CYS A 640 14.60 -44.48 -22.57
CA CYS A 640 13.65 -44.55 -23.68
C CYS A 640 13.30 -46.01 -24.01
N GLU A 641 12.34 -46.24 -24.91
CA GLU A 641 11.90 -47.58 -25.33
C GLU A 641 13.04 -48.48 -25.86
N LEU A 642 14.11 -47.89 -26.39
CA LEU A 642 15.30 -48.59 -26.87
C LEU A 642 16.42 -48.71 -25.82
N GLY A 643 16.15 -48.35 -24.56
CA GLY A 643 17.08 -48.53 -23.45
C GLY A 643 18.12 -47.42 -23.25
N HIS A 644 18.08 -46.30 -23.98
CA HIS A 644 19.02 -45.20 -23.78
C HIS A 644 18.68 -44.37 -22.54
N HIS A 645 19.67 -44.10 -21.70
CA HIS A 645 19.52 -43.28 -20.48
C HIS A 645 19.36 -41.78 -20.78
N CYS A 646 18.51 -41.12 -19.99
CA CYS A 646 18.33 -39.67 -20.04
C CYS A 646 19.58 -38.92 -19.53
N PRO A 647 20.09 -37.91 -20.27
CA PRO A 647 21.28 -37.16 -19.85
C PRO A 647 21.00 -36.07 -18.80
N GLU A 648 19.73 -35.71 -18.59
CA GLU A 648 19.31 -34.59 -17.73
C GLU A 648 19.19 -34.99 -16.25
N LYS A 649 19.08 -33.98 -15.37
CA LYS A 649 18.81 -34.20 -13.93
C LYS A 649 17.40 -34.74 -13.72
N CYS A 650 17.20 -35.50 -12.65
CA CYS A 650 15.96 -36.22 -12.43
C CYS A 650 14.72 -35.32 -12.23
N PHE A 651 14.88 -34.13 -11.63
CA PHE A 651 13.79 -33.16 -11.48
C PHE A 651 13.39 -32.48 -12.81
N GLU A 652 14.22 -32.58 -13.85
CA GLU A 652 13.99 -31.96 -15.15
C GLU A 652 13.14 -32.87 -16.04
N LYS A 653 12.33 -32.26 -16.90
CA LYS A 653 11.48 -33.02 -17.83
C LYS A 653 12.37 -33.68 -18.90
N CYS A 654 12.29 -35.01 -19.01
CA CYS A 654 13.09 -35.77 -19.97
C CYS A 654 12.82 -35.29 -21.42
N PRO A 655 13.84 -34.80 -22.15
CA PRO A 655 13.69 -34.46 -23.56
C PRO A 655 13.58 -35.74 -24.42
N PRO A 656 13.09 -35.63 -25.66
CA PRO A 656 13.09 -36.75 -26.60
C PRO A 656 14.51 -37.30 -26.83
N CYS A 657 14.64 -38.63 -26.90
CA CYS A 657 15.94 -39.30 -27.01
C CYS A 657 16.68 -38.92 -28.30
N ARG A 658 17.87 -38.30 -28.17
CA ARG A 658 18.68 -37.80 -29.29
C ARG A 658 19.71 -38.80 -29.82
N VAL A 659 19.81 -39.98 -29.20
CA VAL A 659 20.75 -41.03 -29.65
C VAL A 659 20.38 -41.48 -31.05
N LEU A 660 21.39 -41.63 -31.91
CA LEU A 660 21.22 -42.10 -33.27
C LEU A 660 21.19 -43.63 -33.28
N VAL A 661 20.18 -44.20 -33.92
CA VAL A 661 20.00 -45.65 -34.10
C VAL A 661 19.65 -45.96 -35.54
N ASP A 662 20.11 -47.11 -36.01
CA ASP A 662 19.75 -47.63 -37.32
C ASP A 662 18.34 -48.22 -37.24
N LYS A 663 17.40 -47.67 -38.03
CA LYS A 663 16.04 -48.21 -38.16
C LYS A 663 15.75 -48.57 -39.60
N VAL A 664 15.05 -49.68 -39.80
CA VAL A 664 14.52 -50.09 -41.10
C VAL A 664 13.22 -49.33 -41.33
N LEU A 665 13.16 -48.53 -42.40
CA LEU A 665 11.98 -47.77 -42.81
C LEU A 665 10.96 -48.72 -43.48
N PRO A 666 9.67 -48.34 -43.59
CA PRO A 666 8.65 -49.16 -44.27
C PRO A 666 8.97 -49.51 -45.72
N CYS A 667 9.81 -48.71 -46.39
CA CYS A 667 10.32 -48.99 -47.73
C CYS A 667 11.44 -50.04 -47.80
N GLY A 668 11.87 -50.59 -46.67
CA GLY A 668 12.93 -51.60 -46.57
C GLY A 668 14.35 -51.05 -46.43
N HIS A 669 14.55 -49.73 -46.52
CA HIS A 669 15.88 -49.11 -46.36
C HIS A 669 16.24 -48.83 -44.90
N THR A 670 17.48 -49.08 -44.52
CA THR A 670 18.03 -48.75 -43.20
C THR A 670 18.64 -47.35 -43.19
N HIS A 671 18.27 -46.53 -42.21
CA HIS A 671 18.86 -45.20 -42.01
C HIS A 671 19.19 -44.93 -40.55
N ASN A 672 20.27 -44.18 -40.34
CA ASN A 672 20.72 -43.75 -39.02
C ASN A 672 19.94 -42.50 -38.58
N MET A 673 19.02 -42.64 -37.63
CA MET A 673 18.06 -41.60 -37.26
C MET A 673 17.89 -41.48 -35.74
N ARG A 674 17.38 -40.34 -35.27
CA ARG A 674 17.17 -40.13 -33.82
C ARG A 674 16.16 -41.13 -33.27
N CYS A 675 16.49 -41.73 -32.13
CA CYS A 675 15.70 -42.77 -31.47
C CYS A 675 14.23 -42.41 -31.31
N PHE A 676 13.89 -41.15 -31.01
CA PHE A 676 12.50 -40.74 -30.80
C PHE A 676 11.65 -40.68 -32.09
N ILE A 677 12.27 -40.63 -33.27
CA ILE A 677 11.54 -40.50 -34.54
C ILE A 677 11.03 -41.89 -34.96
N PRO A 678 9.72 -42.10 -35.17
CA PRO A 678 9.19 -43.35 -35.71
C PRO A 678 9.66 -43.59 -37.16
N PRO A 679 9.94 -44.83 -37.58
CA PRO A 679 10.35 -45.13 -38.96
C PRO A 679 9.35 -44.66 -40.03
N VAL A 680 8.05 -44.59 -39.69
CA VAL A 680 6.99 -44.14 -40.60
C VAL A 680 7.05 -42.65 -40.92
N ASP A 681 7.59 -41.83 -40.00
CA ASP A 681 7.63 -40.37 -40.12
C ASP A 681 8.92 -39.86 -40.78
N TYR A 682 9.83 -40.78 -41.16
CA TYR A 682 11.12 -40.43 -41.74
C TYR A 682 11.11 -40.59 -43.26
N ASN A 683 11.29 -39.45 -43.96
CA ASN A 683 11.37 -39.41 -45.42
C ASN A 683 12.66 -40.07 -45.92
N CYS A 684 12.56 -41.28 -46.46
CA CYS A 684 13.71 -42.06 -46.97
C CYS A 684 14.42 -41.36 -48.14
N PRO A 685 15.65 -40.84 -47.97
CA PRO A 685 16.36 -40.13 -49.04
C PRO A 685 17.00 -41.06 -50.08
N THR A 686 16.97 -42.38 -49.88
CA THR A 686 17.56 -43.36 -50.80
C THR A 686 16.97 -43.19 -52.21
N ILE A 687 17.83 -43.04 -53.21
CA ILE A 687 17.43 -42.89 -54.60
C ILE A 687 17.07 -44.26 -55.16
N VAL A 688 15.85 -44.39 -55.70
CA VAL A 688 15.35 -45.59 -56.36
C VAL A 688 14.92 -45.27 -57.79
N GLU A 689 15.10 -46.22 -58.69
CA GLU A 689 14.58 -46.13 -60.05
C GLU A 689 13.07 -46.40 -60.02
N LYS A 690 12.26 -45.46 -60.49
CA LYS A 690 10.81 -45.62 -60.66
C LYS A 690 10.44 -45.39 -62.13
N ILE A 691 9.49 -46.17 -62.64
CA ILE A 691 8.98 -46.04 -64.00
C ILE A 691 7.73 -45.17 -63.97
N LEU A 692 7.69 -44.11 -64.77
CA LEU A 692 6.51 -43.25 -64.87
C LEU A 692 5.35 -44.01 -65.54
N PRO A 693 4.15 -44.05 -64.94
CA PRO A 693 3.06 -44.92 -65.39
C PRO A 693 2.50 -44.55 -66.78
N VAL A 694 2.60 -43.28 -67.18
CA VAL A 694 2.01 -42.79 -68.45
C VAL A 694 2.98 -42.88 -69.63
N CYS A 695 4.21 -42.35 -69.51
CA CYS A 695 5.19 -42.36 -70.60
C CYS A 695 6.14 -43.56 -70.60
N LYS A 696 6.11 -44.41 -69.55
CA LYS A 696 6.98 -45.58 -69.35
C LYS A 696 8.49 -45.30 -69.32
N HIS A 697 8.91 -44.03 -69.21
CA HIS A 697 10.31 -43.67 -68.99
C HIS A 697 10.72 -43.92 -67.53
N SER A 698 11.97 -44.36 -67.33
CA SER A 698 12.53 -44.55 -65.99
C SER A 698 13.17 -43.27 -65.45
N LEU A 699 13.10 -43.08 -64.13
CA LEU A 699 13.64 -41.91 -63.45
C LEU A 699 14.16 -42.27 -62.06
N ASN A 700 15.34 -41.74 -61.71
CA ASN A 700 15.94 -41.87 -60.39
C ASN A 700 15.40 -40.78 -59.44
N VAL A 701 14.63 -41.18 -58.42
CA VAL A 701 14.03 -40.28 -57.43
C VAL A 701 14.15 -40.82 -56.01
N ALA A 702 14.15 -39.93 -55.02
CA ALA A 702 14.12 -40.34 -53.62
C ALA A 702 12.90 -41.21 -53.32
N CYS A 703 13.09 -42.28 -52.55
CA CYS A 703 12.09 -43.31 -52.29
C CYS A 703 10.75 -42.76 -51.79
N TYR A 704 10.79 -41.76 -50.89
CA TYR A 704 9.60 -41.11 -50.32
C TYR A 704 8.77 -40.29 -51.34
N LYS A 705 9.33 -39.91 -52.49
CA LYS A 705 8.60 -39.09 -53.47
C LYS A 705 7.53 -39.92 -54.18
N ASN A 706 6.32 -39.39 -54.21
CA ASN A 706 5.22 -39.96 -54.97
C ASN A 706 5.50 -39.85 -56.47
N ILE A 707 5.27 -40.93 -57.22
CA ILE A 707 5.59 -41.01 -58.66
C ILE A 707 4.64 -40.16 -59.53
N TYR A 708 3.43 -39.88 -59.05
CA TYR A 708 2.43 -39.09 -59.78
C TYR A 708 2.76 -37.59 -59.83
N ASP A 709 3.60 -37.10 -58.91
CA ASP A 709 3.96 -35.67 -58.81
C ASP A 709 5.22 -35.32 -59.61
N VAL A 710 5.82 -36.29 -60.30
CA VAL A 710 7.12 -36.12 -60.96
C VAL A 710 6.97 -36.06 -62.48
N LYS A 711 7.38 -34.93 -63.08
CA LYS A 711 7.34 -34.72 -64.54
C LYS A 711 8.48 -35.46 -65.25
N CYS A 712 8.20 -35.98 -66.44
CA CYS A 712 9.20 -36.64 -67.28
C CYS A 712 10.24 -35.64 -67.80
N LYS A 713 11.51 -36.07 -67.89
CA LYS A 713 12.63 -35.26 -68.36
C LYS A 713 13.15 -35.63 -69.76
N GLU A 714 12.63 -36.70 -70.36
CA GLU A 714 12.97 -37.12 -71.72
C GLU A 714 12.42 -36.13 -72.76
N PRO A 715 13.12 -35.84 -73.86
CA PRO A 715 12.64 -34.92 -74.90
C PRO A 715 11.43 -35.48 -75.67
N CYS A 716 10.49 -34.63 -76.07
CA CYS A 716 9.36 -35.04 -76.92
C CYS A 716 9.80 -35.26 -78.37
N THR A 717 9.29 -36.31 -79.02
CA THR A 717 9.69 -36.73 -80.38
C THR A 717 8.66 -36.40 -81.48
N ILE A 718 7.54 -35.76 -81.15
CA ILE A 718 6.42 -35.48 -82.06
C ILE A 718 6.71 -34.27 -82.99
N ARG A 719 6.27 -34.35 -84.26
CA ARG A 719 6.32 -33.24 -85.24
C ARG A 719 4.91 -32.66 -85.48
N LEU A 720 4.84 -31.33 -85.60
CA LEU A 720 3.60 -30.57 -85.81
C LEU A 720 3.24 -30.44 -87.31
N ASP A 721 2.00 -30.11 -87.61
CA ASP A 721 1.47 -29.92 -88.98
C ASP A 721 2.22 -28.87 -89.81
N CYS A 722 2.84 -27.88 -89.17
CA CYS A 722 3.70 -26.90 -89.84
C CYS A 722 5.10 -27.45 -90.23
N GLY A 723 5.36 -28.75 -90.02
CA GLY A 723 6.60 -29.45 -90.36
C GLY A 723 7.72 -29.37 -89.29
N HIS A 724 7.52 -28.64 -88.19
CA HIS A 724 8.51 -28.42 -87.14
C HIS A 724 8.37 -29.41 -85.96
N LYS A 725 9.49 -29.77 -85.29
CA LYS A 725 9.51 -30.66 -84.12
C LYS A 725 9.07 -29.95 -82.82
N CYS A 726 8.43 -30.69 -81.90
CA CYS A 726 8.18 -30.20 -80.54
C CYS A 726 9.51 -30.02 -79.77
N ASN A 727 9.62 -28.93 -79.01
CA ASN A 727 10.83 -28.60 -78.24
C ASN A 727 10.64 -28.79 -76.72
N LEU A 728 9.53 -29.36 -76.28
CA LEU A 728 9.27 -29.66 -74.87
C LEU A 728 9.75 -31.07 -74.51
N ASN A 729 9.88 -31.36 -73.21
CA ASN A 729 10.03 -32.72 -72.70
C ASN A 729 8.70 -33.48 -72.78
N CYS A 730 8.75 -34.81 -72.78
CA CYS A 730 7.62 -35.73 -72.85
C CYS A 730 6.50 -35.29 -71.88
N HIS A 731 5.39 -34.81 -72.44
CA HIS A 731 4.27 -34.22 -71.71
C HIS A 731 2.90 -34.88 -72.05
N PRO A 732 2.80 -36.22 -72.05
CA PRO A 732 1.58 -36.91 -72.48
C PRO A 732 0.39 -36.67 -71.55
N THR A 733 0.62 -36.20 -70.33
CA THR A 733 -0.43 -35.82 -69.37
C THR A 733 -0.98 -34.41 -69.61
N ASP A 734 -0.16 -33.49 -70.15
CA ASP A 734 -0.51 -32.07 -70.26
C ASP A 734 -1.10 -31.73 -71.65
N ASP A 735 -0.56 -32.33 -72.71
CA ASP A 735 -1.04 -32.17 -74.11
C ASP A 735 -0.72 -33.42 -74.94
N PRO A 736 -1.50 -34.51 -74.82
CA PRO A 736 -1.22 -35.79 -75.48
C PRO A 736 -1.22 -35.70 -77.02
N ASN A 737 -2.11 -34.89 -77.59
CA ASN A 737 -2.27 -34.76 -79.04
C ASN A 737 -1.53 -33.56 -79.65
N HIS A 738 -0.83 -32.74 -78.84
CA HIS A 738 -0.15 -31.52 -79.31
C HIS A 738 -1.09 -30.49 -79.98
N GLU A 739 -2.35 -30.46 -79.56
CA GLU A 739 -3.35 -29.50 -80.07
C GLU A 739 -3.20 -28.11 -79.45
N LYS A 740 -2.56 -28.01 -78.27
CA LYS A 740 -2.36 -26.74 -77.55
C LYS A 740 -0.98 -26.13 -77.81
N TYR A 741 0.01 -26.93 -78.19
CA TYR A 741 1.37 -26.46 -78.41
C TYR A 741 1.51 -25.64 -79.71
N LEU A 742 1.84 -24.34 -79.59
CA LEU A 742 2.03 -23.42 -80.72
C LEU A 742 3.50 -23.32 -81.16
N CYS A 743 3.77 -23.60 -82.43
CA CYS A 743 5.13 -23.57 -83.00
C CYS A 743 5.83 -22.21 -82.85
N GLN A 744 7.01 -22.21 -82.23
CA GLN A 744 7.82 -21.00 -82.00
C GLN A 744 8.96 -20.79 -83.02
N ALA A 745 9.10 -21.66 -84.03
CA ALA A 745 10.11 -21.48 -85.09
C ALA A 745 9.92 -20.16 -85.87
N PRO A 746 10.98 -19.51 -86.37
CA PRO A 746 10.88 -18.24 -87.10
C PRO A 746 10.01 -18.37 -88.37
N CYS A 747 9.20 -17.36 -88.67
CA CYS A 747 8.35 -17.37 -89.86
C CYS A 747 9.13 -16.94 -91.12
N GLU A 748 8.97 -17.68 -92.21
CA GLU A 748 9.65 -17.38 -93.48
C GLU A 748 8.81 -16.52 -94.46
N ARG A 749 7.64 -16.03 -94.05
CA ARG A 749 6.71 -15.24 -94.88
C ARG A 749 7.06 -13.74 -94.90
N ILE A 750 6.74 -13.02 -95.99
CA ILE A 750 6.90 -11.55 -96.12
C ILE A 750 5.57 -10.83 -95.80
N PRO A 751 5.54 -9.76 -94.96
CA PRO A 751 4.30 -9.08 -94.58
C PRO A 751 3.73 -8.16 -95.69
N LYS A 752 2.39 -8.13 -95.83
CA LYS A 752 1.63 -7.59 -97.00
C LYS A 752 1.85 -6.11 -97.38
N ASN A 753 2.35 -5.24 -96.49
CA ASN A 753 2.52 -3.79 -96.73
C ASN A 753 3.97 -3.32 -96.53
N CYS A 754 4.95 -4.12 -96.95
CA CYS A 754 6.37 -3.75 -96.90
C CYS A 754 6.86 -3.39 -98.30
N GLU A 755 7.28 -2.14 -98.49
CA GLU A 755 7.85 -1.68 -99.78
C GLU A 755 9.33 -2.08 -99.96
N PHE A 756 9.94 -2.74 -98.97
CA PHE A 756 11.37 -3.07 -98.93
C PHE A 756 11.65 -4.58 -98.66
N ASP A 757 10.67 -5.47 -98.92
CA ASP A 757 10.80 -6.95 -98.88
C ASP A 757 11.38 -7.58 -97.59
N HIS A 758 11.14 -6.98 -96.43
CA HIS A 758 11.60 -7.54 -95.15
C HIS A 758 10.83 -8.81 -94.71
N LYS A 759 11.55 -9.87 -94.30
CA LYS A 759 10.97 -11.12 -93.74
C LYS A 759 10.29 -10.90 -92.38
N CYS A 760 9.24 -11.66 -92.09
CA CYS A 760 8.50 -11.55 -90.84
C CYS A 760 9.33 -11.98 -89.62
N LEU A 761 9.42 -11.10 -88.63
CA LEU A 761 10.15 -11.36 -87.37
C LEU A 761 9.32 -12.14 -86.32
N LYS A 762 8.12 -12.61 -86.66
CA LYS A 762 7.23 -13.34 -85.73
C LYS A 762 7.41 -14.86 -85.86
N PRO A 763 7.11 -15.65 -84.82
CA PRO A 763 7.08 -17.11 -84.91
C PRO A 763 5.98 -17.60 -85.87
N CYS A 764 6.22 -18.76 -86.50
CA CYS A 764 5.42 -19.35 -87.57
C CYS A 764 3.94 -19.56 -87.20
N SER A 765 3.64 -19.81 -85.92
CA SER A 765 2.27 -19.97 -85.41
C SER A 765 1.45 -18.67 -85.37
N ARG A 766 2.02 -17.50 -85.66
CA ARG A 766 1.33 -16.20 -85.60
C ARG A 766 1.16 -15.54 -86.97
N PHE A 767 0.01 -14.89 -87.17
CA PHE A 767 -0.31 -14.17 -88.39
C PHE A 767 0.65 -12.98 -88.64
N CYS A 768 1.12 -12.83 -89.89
CA CYS A 768 2.06 -11.78 -90.30
C CYS A 768 1.30 -10.46 -90.58
N GLY A 769 1.61 -9.40 -89.83
CA GLY A 769 0.93 -8.08 -89.89
C GLY A 769 1.71 -7.03 -90.70
N ILE A 770 1.75 -5.77 -90.25
CA ILE A 770 2.58 -4.71 -90.88
C ILE A 770 4.08 -4.91 -90.63
N CYS A 771 4.94 -4.30 -91.47
CA CYS A 771 6.40 -4.41 -91.34
C CYS A 771 6.94 -3.63 -90.13
N LEU A 772 7.79 -4.28 -89.34
CA LEU A 772 8.34 -3.76 -88.09
C LEU A 772 9.82 -3.33 -88.17
N THR A 773 10.46 -3.46 -89.34
CA THR A 773 11.86 -3.04 -89.55
C THR A 773 12.00 -1.52 -89.45
N LEU A 774 13.08 -1.01 -88.86
CA LEU A 774 13.28 0.42 -88.56
C LEU A 774 14.06 1.14 -89.68
N ILE A 775 13.63 2.36 -90.04
CA ILE A 775 14.21 3.25 -91.06
C ILE A 775 14.16 4.73 -90.61
N ASP A 776 15.02 5.60 -91.13
CA ASP A 776 15.00 7.05 -90.85
C ASP A 776 14.08 7.80 -91.84
N ARG A 777 13.30 8.80 -91.38
CA ARG A 777 12.43 9.66 -92.23
C ARG A 777 12.43 11.13 -91.79
N GLN A 778 12.32 12.07 -92.73
CA GLN A 778 12.29 13.52 -92.47
C GLN A 778 10.86 14.09 -92.51
N LEU A 779 10.47 14.92 -91.52
CA LEU A 779 9.12 15.48 -91.41
C LEU A 779 8.97 16.88 -92.04
N LYS A 780 7.72 17.25 -92.39
CA LYS A 780 7.36 18.56 -92.98
C LYS A 780 7.70 19.79 -92.13
N CYS A 781 7.90 19.63 -90.81
CA CYS A 781 8.38 20.71 -89.94
C CYS A 781 9.91 20.92 -90.00
N GLY A 782 10.62 20.21 -90.88
CA GLY A 782 12.07 20.31 -91.10
C GLY A 782 12.92 19.34 -90.27
N HIS A 783 12.35 18.70 -89.25
CA HIS A 783 13.07 17.81 -88.32
C HIS A 783 13.15 16.35 -88.81
N LEU A 784 14.30 15.68 -88.59
CA LEU A 784 14.56 14.28 -88.96
C LEU A 784 14.22 13.31 -87.82
N LEU A 785 13.40 12.30 -88.08
CA LEU A 785 13.11 11.20 -87.15
C LEU A 785 13.90 9.96 -87.56
N LYS A 786 14.76 9.47 -86.66
CA LYS A 786 15.53 8.24 -86.87
C LYS A 786 14.83 7.02 -86.28
N ASN A 787 15.03 5.84 -86.87
CA ASN A 787 14.56 4.53 -86.38
C ASN A 787 13.03 4.37 -86.26
N VAL A 788 12.28 4.74 -87.30
CA VAL A 788 10.82 4.57 -87.39
C VAL A 788 10.46 3.27 -88.11
N LYS A 789 9.41 2.56 -87.66
CA LYS A 789 8.97 1.32 -88.32
C LYS A 789 8.50 1.59 -89.75
N CYS A 790 9.04 0.84 -90.70
CA CYS A 790 8.83 0.92 -92.13
C CYS A 790 7.33 0.90 -92.52
N GLY A 791 6.51 0.08 -91.85
CA GLY A 791 5.08 -0.04 -92.15
C GLY A 791 4.18 1.11 -91.66
N ILE A 792 4.73 2.22 -91.14
CA ILE A 792 3.95 3.37 -90.63
C ILE A 792 3.85 4.47 -91.71
N PRO A 793 2.64 4.95 -92.05
CA PRO A 793 2.46 6.02 -93.03
C PRO A 793 2.87 7.40 -92.47
N GLU A 794 3.39 8.26 -93.35
CA GLU A 794 4.15 9.48 -93.00
C GLU A 794 3.35 10.54 -92.22
N ASN A 795 2.04 10.60 -92.46
CA ASN A 795 1.06 11.46 -91.79
C ASN A 795 0.74 11.05 -90.34
N ALA A 796 1.20 9.88 -89.88
CA ALA A 796 1.04 9.43 -88.49
C ALA A 796 2.24 9.81 -87.58
N LEU A 797 3.30 10.40 -88.12
CA LEU A 797 4.52 10.74 -87.39
C LEU A 797 4.45 12.16 -86.77
N LYS A 798 4.75 12.29 -85.48
CA LYS A 798 4.66 13.55 -84.70
C LYS A 798 6.04 14.04 -84.26
N CYS A 799 6.29 15.35 -84.31
CA CYS A 799 7.59 15.97 -83.96
C CYS A 799 7.64 16.44 -82.50
N GLU A 800 8.46 15.79 -81.68
CA GLU A 800 8.56 16.03 -80.23
C GLU A 800 9.57 17.12 -79.81
N ASN A 801 10.15 17.89 -80.73
CA ASN A 801 11.00 19.04 -80.38
C ASN A 801 10.19 20.19 -79.75
N LYS A 802 10.82 21.07 -78.96
CA LYS A 802 10.15 22.22 -78.32
C LYS A 802 9.58 23.20 -79.36
N CYS A 803 8.46 23.83 -79.04
CA CYS A 803 7.84 24.85 -79.89
C CYS A 803 8.53 26.19 -79.68
N GLU A 804 8.94 26.84 -80.77
CA GLU A 804 9.69 28.11 -80.71
C GLU A 804 8.80 29.35 -80.94
N ARG A 805 7.46 29.23 -80.81
CA ARG A 805 6.52 30.34 -81.04
C ARG A 805 6.29 31.18 -79.77
N ILE A 806 6.17 32.50 -79.90
CA ILE A 806 5.87 33.45 -78.81
C ILE A 806 4.35 33.66 -78.71
N LEU A 807 3.80 33.64 -77.49
CA LEU A 807 2.37 33.84 -77.18
C LEU A 807 2.02 35.34 -77.09
N ASP A 808 0.74 35.68 -77.28
CA ASP A 808 0.25 37.07 -77.35
C ASP A 808 0.51 37.92 -76.09
N CYS A 809 0.73 37.30 -74.92
CA CYS A 809 1.12 37.98 -73.68
C CYS A 809 2.63 38.31 -73.61
N GLY A 810 3.40 38.02 -74.67
CA GLY A 810 4.83 38.31 -74.79
C GLY A 810 5.78 37.18 -74.35
N HIS A 811 5.27 36.02 -73.92
CA HIS A 811 6.10 34.91 -73.40
C HIS A 811 6.18 33.70 -74.37
N ILE A 812 7.31 32.97 -74.38
CA ILE A 812 7.55 31.83 -75.30
C ILE A 812 6.68 30.62 -74.91
N CYS A 813 6.13 29.91 -75.90
CA CYS A 813 5.30 28.73 -75.66
C CYS A 813 6.11 27.57 -75.07
N PRO A 814 5.70 27.00 -73.91
CA PRO A 814 6.45 25.89 -73.29
C PRO A 814 6.15 24.51 -73.89
N LYS A 815 5.29 24.38 -74.91
CA LYS A 815 4.83 23.08 -75.45
C LYS A 815 5.72 22.54 -76.58
N LEU A 816 5.51 21.30 -76.99
CA LEU A 816 6.22 20.65 -78.10
C LEU A 816 5.61 21.01 -79.47
N CYS A 817 6.39 20.93 -80.54
CA CYS A 817 6.09 21.43 -81.88
C CYS A 817 4.82 20.83 -82.50
N TYR A 818 4.54 19.54 -82.26
CA TYR A 818 3.31 18.92 -82.76
C TYR A 818 2.04 19.33 -82.00
N GLN A 819 2.17 20.01 -80.86
CA GLN A 819 1.05 20.40 -79.99
C GLN A 819 0.62 21.86 -80.25
N LYS A 820 -0.69 22.12 -80.19
CA LYS A 820 -1.23 23.47 -80.35
C LYS A 820 -0.88 24.33 -79.12
N CYS A 821 -0.32 25.53 -79.35
CA CYS A 821 0.01 26.48 -78.28
C CYS A 821 -1.25 26.88 -77.48
N GLY A 822 -1.12 27.10 -76.17
CA GLY A 822 -2.22 27.44 -75.25
C GLY A 822 -1.84 28.51 -74.22
N ASP A 823 -2.71 28.77 -73.25
CA ASP A 823 -2.65 29.93 -72.34
C ASP A 823 -1.39 29.99 -71.45
N CYS A 824 -0.98 31.21 -71.11
CA CYS A 824 0.25 31.45 -70.34
C CYS A 824 0.09 31.10 -68.85
N ILE A 825 1.05 30.35 -68.32
CA ILE A 825 1.05 29.81 -66.95
C ILE A 825 2.01 30.52 -65.98
N GLU A 826 2.69 31.57 -66.43
CA GLU A 826 3.68 32.30 -65.61
C GLU A 826 3.00 33.13 -64.51
N LYS A 827 3.46 33.08 -63.25
CA LYS A 827 2.76 33.64 -62.09
C LYS A 827 3.04 35.13 -61.89
N VAL A 828 1.99 35.91 -61.64
CA VAL A 828 2.04 37.36 -61.37
C VAL A 828 1.11 37.73 -60.18
N SER A 829 1.50 38.73 -59.40
CA SER A 829 0.77 39.20 -58.21
C SER A 829 -0.44 40.07 -58.59
N LYS A 830 -1.65 39.68 -58.17
CA LYS A 830 -2.91 40.42 -58.46
C LYS A 830 -3.76 40.58 -57.19
N VAL A 831 -4.49 41.69 -57.04
CA VAL A 831 -5.37 41.96 -55.88
C VAL A 831 -6.76 41.36 -56.08
N VAL A 832 -7.27 40.66 -55.05
CA VAL A 832 -8.61 40.05 -55.07
C VAL A 832 -9.70 41.12 -54.89
N PRO A 833 -10.66 41.27 -55.82
CA PRO A 833 -11.60 42.40 -55.82
C PRO A 833 -12.49 42.56 -54.58
N GLY A 834 -12.95 41.47 -53.93
CA GLY A 834 -13.94 41.57 -52.86
C GLY A 834 -13.40 41.62 -51.43
N CYS A 835 -12.31 40.91 -51.11
CA CYS A 835 -11.63 41.00 -49.81
C CYS A 835 -10.44 41.97 -49.80
N LYS A 836 -10.05 42.50 -50.97
CA LYS A 836 -8.97 43.47 -51.20
C LYS A 836 -7.56 43.03 -50.76
N HIS A 837 -7.33 41.73 -50.58
CA HIS A 837 -6.00 41.16 -50.31
C HIS A 837 -5.29 40.75 -51.61
N THR A 838 -3.95 40.78 -51.63
CA THR A 838 -3.12 40.45 -52.81
C THR A 838 -2.71 38.97 -52.85
N VAL A 839 -2.77 38.34 -54.02
CA VAL A 839 -2.43 36.92 -54.25
C VAL A 839 -1.64 36.70 -55.55
N ASP A 840 -0.70 35.75 -55.56
CA ASP A 840 0.12 35.40 -56.74
C ASP A 840 -0.50 34.27 -57.56
N VAL A 841 -0.95 34.57 -58.78
CA VAL A 841 -1.65 33.61 -59.66
C VAL A 841 -1.12 33.66 -61.10
N PRO A 842 -1.24 32.59 -61.90
CA PRO A 842 -0.81 32.59 -63.31
C PRO A 842 -1.41 33.75 -64.11
N CYS A 843 -0.66 34.29 -65.07
CA CYS A 843 -0.98 35.50 -65.83
C CYS A 843 -2.36 35.44 -66.48
N SER A 844 -2.75 34.27 -66.98
CA SER A 844 -4.07 34.00 -67.57
C SER A 844 -5.23 33.89 -66.56
N VAL A 845 -4.96 33.78 -65.26
CA VAL A 845 -5.98 33.54 -64.22
C VAL A 845 -6.33 34.84 -63.49
N LEU A 846 -7.63 35.05 -63.24
CA LEU A 846 -8.16 36.17 -62.46
C LEU A 846 -8.26 35.79 -60.96
N PRO A 847 -7.82 36.66 -60.02
CA PRO A 847 -7.83 36.35 -58.59
C PRO A 847 -9.25 36.45 -57.99
N ASN A 848 -9.64 35.49 -57.14
CA ASN A 848 -10.94 35.47 -56.45
C ASN A 848 -10.84 35.11 -54.94
N GLU A 849 -11.91 35.33 -54.18
CA GLU A 849 -11.93 35.32 -52.69
C GLU A 849 -11.58 33.96 -52.05
N ASN A 850 -11.83 32.86 -52.74
CA ASN A 850 -11.56 31.51 -52.22
C ASN A 850 -10.07 31.19 -52.14
N LEU A 851 -9.23 32.02 -52.75
CA LEU A 851 -7.77 31.90 -52.73
C LEU A 851 -7.13 32.79 -51.64
N CYS A 852 -7.93 33.50 -50.83
CA CYS A 852 -7.45 34.43 -49.83
C CYS A 852 -7.31 33.83 -48.42
N LEU A 853 -6.10 33.93 -47.85
CA LEU A 853 -5.76 33.40 -46.52
C LEU A 853 -5.81 34.45 -45.38
N GLY A 854 -6.19 35.69 -45.64
CA GLY A 854 -6.26 36.79 -44.64
C GLY A 854 -7.29 36.54 -43.53
N LYS A 855 -7.23 37.28 -42.40
CA LYS A 855 -8.24 37.17 -41.32
C LYS A 855 -9.58 37.78 -41.78
N CYS A 856 -10.70 37.16 -41.40
CA CYS A 856 -12.02 37.59 -41.84
C CYS A 856 -12.45 38.89 -41.15
N VAL A 857 -12.99 39.82 -41.93
CA VAL A 857 -13.45 41.13 -41.44
C VAL A 857 -14.96 41.19 -41.16
N LYS A 858 -15.70 40.08 -41.33
CA LYS A 858 -17.15 40.02 -41.10
C LYS A 858 -17.50 39.96 -39.60
N ARG A 859 -18.53 40.69 -39.16
CA ARG A 859 -19.10 40.61 -37.79
C ARG A 859 -20.22 39.57 -37.72
N LEU A 860 -20.25 38.80 -36.63
CA LEU A 860 -21.30 37.84 -36.32
C LEU A 860 -22.57 38.57 -35.84
N PRO A 861 -23.75 37.92 -35.88
CA PRO A 861 -25.04 38.54 -35.55
C PRO A 861 -25.11 39.17 -34.14
N CYS A 862 -24.35 38.65 -33.19
CA CYS A 862 -24.18 39.23 -31.84
C CYS A 862 -23.38 40.55 -31.81
N GLY A 863 -22.91 41.05 -32.96
CA GLY A 863 -22.15 42.30 -33.10
C GLY A 863 -20.61 42.15 -33.04
N HIS A 864 -20.09 41.02 -32.54
CA HIS A 864 -18.64 40.78 -32.43
C HIS A 864 -17.99 40.29 -33.74
N GLN A 865 -16.72 40.62 -33.96
CA GLN A 865 -15.98 40.32 -35.19
C GLN A 865 -15.54 38.85 -35.27
N CYS A 866 -15.64 38.25 -36.45
CA CYS A 866 -15.28 36.85 -36.67
C CYS A 866 -13.76 36.65 -36.58
N THR A 867 -13.34 35.60 -35.88
CA THR A 867 -11.92 35.29 -35.66
C THR A 867 -11.34 34.31 -36.70
N MET A 868 -12.14 33.84 -37.66
CA MET A 868 -11.74 32.85 -38.68
C MET A 868 -11.03 33.50 -39.90
N LYS A 869 -10.40 32.69 -40.76
CA LYS A 869 -9.76 33.16 -42.02
C LYS A 869 -10.78 33.41 -43.14
N CYS A 870 -10.46 34.27 -44.09
CA CYS A 870 -11.39 34.89 -45.05
C CYS A 870 -12.07 33.88 -46.00
N TYR A 871 -11.35 32.86 -46.48
CA TYR A 871 -11.95 31.80 -47.30
C TYR A 871 -12.84 30.82 -46.52
N GLN A 872 -12.82 30.83 -45.18
CA GLN A 872 -13.61 29.91 -44.34
C GLN A 872 -14.96 30.54 -43.96
N LYS A 873 -16.05 29.78 -44.05
CA LYS A 873 -17.39 30.26 -43.65
C LYS A 873 -17.43 30.56 -42.14
N CYS A 874 -17.90 31.75 -41.78
CA CYS A 874 -18.01 32.17 -40.37
C CYS A 874 -19.03 31.32 -39.61
N SER A 875 -18.67 30.82 -38.41
CA SER A 875 -19.58 30.07 -37.53
C SER A 875 -20.53 31.01 -36.77
N SER A 876 -21.78 30.61 -36.55
CA SER A 876 -22.81 31.41 -35.88
C SER A 876 -22.71 31.49 -34.35
N LYS A 877 -21.81 30.72 -33.71
CA LYS A 877 -21.60 30.77 -32.24
C LYS A 877 -20.41 31.67 -31.91
N CYS A 878 -20.66 32.76 -31.18
CA CYS A 878 -19.63 33.73 -30.83
C CYS A 878 -18.85 33.34 -29.58
N MET A 879 -17.52 33.32 -29.70
CA MET A 879 -16.59 32.97 -28.62
C MET A 879 -16.04 34.18 -27.85
N HIS A 880 -16.66 35.36 -28.00
CA HIS A 880 -16.25 36.56 -27.25
C HIS A 880 -16.84 36.53 -25.83
N LEU A 881 -16.05 36.80 -24.79
CA LEU A 881 -16.55 36.90 -23.41
C LEU A 881 -17.29 38.23 -23.21
N VAL A 882 -18.41 38.20 -22.48
CA VAL A 882 -19.25 39.34 -22.11
C VAL A 882 -19.75 39.18 -20.68
N GLU A 883 -20.09 40.27 -19.99
CA GLU A 883 -20.68 40.21 -18.64
C GLU A 883 -22.09 39.59 -18.67
N SER A 884 -22.34 38.67 -17.74
CA SER A 884 -23.61 37.95 -17.55
C SER A 884 -24.69 38.86 -16.98
N SER A 885 -25.94 38.68 -17.42
CA SER A 885 -27.13 39.36 -16.84
C SER A 885 -27.49 38.84 -15.43
N ILE A 886 -26.93 37.71 -15.01
CA ILE A 886 -27.13 37.10 -13.69
C ILE A 886 -26.01 37.54 -12.73
N HIS A 887 -26.39 38.17 -11.61
CA HIS A 887 -25.48 38.58 -10.55
C HIS A 887 -25.45 37.52 -9.43
N CYS A 888 -24.30 37.31 -8.80
CA CYS A 888 -24.26 36.46 -7.60
C CYS A 888 -24.91 37.20 -6.40
N PRO A 889 -25.31 36.53 -5.32
CA PRO A 889 -26.06 37.14 -4.20
C PRO A 889 -25.35 38.30 -3.49
N LYS A 890 -24.02 38.45 -3.66
CA LYS A 890 -23.23 39.60 -3.19
C LYS A 890 -23.00 40.68 -4.27
N ASN A 891 -23.75 40.60 -5.37
CA ASN A 891 -23.82 41.54 -6.49
C ASN A 891 -22.53 41.71 -7.33
N HIS A 892 -21.67 40.69 -7.39
CA HIS A 892 -20.53 40.66 -8.30
C HIS A 892 -20.94 40.23 -9.73
N ARG A 893 -20.29 40.81 -10.75
CA ARG A 893 -20.54 40.57 -12.17
C ARG A 893 -19.61 39.47 -12.72
N LEU A 894 -20.17 38.48 -13.40
CA LEU A 894 -19.42 37.35 -13.99
C LEU A 894 -19.27 37.53 -15.50
N GLN A 895 -18.13 37.15 -16.09
CA GLN A 895 -17.91 37.17 -17.54
C GLN A 895 -18.04 35.77 -18.16
N ILE A 896 -18.94 35.61 -19.14
CA ILE A 896 -19.22 34.34 -19.84
C ILE A 896 -19.29 34.54 -21.36
N LEU A 897 -19.21 33.46 -22.14
CA LEU A 897 -19.17 33.55 -23.61
C LEU A 897 -20.50 34.06 -24.18
N CYS A 898 -20.43 34.97 -25.16
CA CYS A 898 -21.56 35.73 -25.68
C CYS A 898 -22.72 34.87 -26.20
N HIS A 899 -22.43 33.78 -26.90
CA HIS A 899 -23.50 32.89 -27.38
C HIS A 899 -24.20 32.12 -26.24
N ILE A 900 -23.53 31.90 -25.11
CA ILE A 900 -24.11 31.28 -23.91
C ILE A 900 -24.99 32.31 -23.19
N ASN A 901 -24.53 33.55 -23.05
CA ASN A 901 -25.32 34.63 -22.43
C ASN A 901 -26.64 34.90 -23.18
N GLN A 902 -26.59 34.93 -24.52
CA GLN A 902 -27.81 35.07 -25.36
C GLN A 902 -28.80 33.89 -25.25
N SER A 903 -28.33 32.72 -24.83
CA SER A 903 -29.18 31.54 -24.62
C SER A 903 -29.90 31.61 -23.26
N ILE A 904 -29.27 32.23 -22.26
CA ILE A 904 -29.84 32.47 -20.92
C ILE A 904 -30.94 33.55 -20.99
N ASP A 905 -30.73 34.65 -21.71
CA ASP A 905 -31.76 35.69 -21.89
C ASP A 905 -33.01 35.19 -22.67
N LYS A 906 -32.86 34.17 -23.52
CA LYS A 906 -33.99 33.49 -24.19
C LYS A 906 -34.75 32.52 -23.28
N LEU A 907 -34.18 32.08 -22.17
CA LEU A 907 -34.87 31.25 -21.15
C LEU A 907 -35.68 32.12 -20.16
N ALA A 908 -35.41 33.42 -20.05
CA ALA A 908 -36.17 34.36 -19.22
C ALA A 908 -37.45 34.91 -19.88
N THR A 909 -37.71 34.61 -21.16
CA THR A 909 -38.80 35.21 -21.97
C THR A 909 -39.90 34.24 -22.39
N ASN A 910 -40.02 33.03 -21.80
CA ASN A 910 -41.18 32.16 -22.00
C ASN A 910 -41.54 31.35 -20.73
N PRO A 911 -42.58 31.74 -19.97
CA PRO A 911 -43.00 31.06 -18.76
C PRO A 911 -44.08 30.01 -19.07
N GLN A 912 -43.69 28.82 -19.53
CA GLN A 912 -44.49 27.59 -19.38
C GLN A 912 -43.71 26.35 -19.84
N GLY A 913 -43.42 25.47 -18.86
CA GLY A 913 -43.10 24.07 -19.10
C GLY A 913 -41.63 23.75 -19.35
N LEU A 914 -40.87 23.54 -18.27
CA LEU A 914 -40.34 22.19 -17.94
C LEU A 914 -39.47 22.24 -16.67
N LYS A 915 -40.03 21.73 -15.55
CA LYS A 915 -39.23 20.90 -14.64
C LYS A 915 -38.76 19.70 -15.46
N MET A 916 -37.45 19.52 -15.62
CA MET A 916 -36.73 18.42 -15.00
C MET A 916 -35.32 18.21 -15.54
N LYS A 917 -34.42 18.07 -14.54
CA LYS A 917 -33.32 17.11 -14.39
C LYS A 917 -32.05 17.31 -15.22
N TYR A 918 -31.09 17.90 -14.49
CA TYR A 918 -29.66 17.68 -14.48
C TYR A 918 -29.22 16.24 -14.85
N THR A 919 -28.27 16.19 -15.77
CA THR A 919 -27.00 15.46 -15.65
C THR A 919 -25.90 16.42 -16.05
#